data_AF-A0A3M7PS47-F1
#
_entry.id   AF-A0A3M7PS47-F1
#
_cell.length_a   1.000
_cell.length_b   1.000
_cell.length_c   1.000
_cell.angle_alpha   90.00
_cell.angle_beta   90.00
_cell.angle_gamma   90.00
#
_symmetry.space_group_name_H-M   'P 1'
#
loop_
_entity.id
_entity.type
_entity.pdbx_description
1 polymer ?
#
loop_
_entity_poly.entity_id
_entity_poly.type
_entity_poly.pdbx_seq_one_letter_code
_entity_poly.pdbx_strand_id
1 'polypeptide(L)'
;MSYNFKGRDSKDMLKLLDKKFVDKIQKKLEKEDEQSEYQRKSVLYESFKQIQETNSPAHLKKRYSQTHWVKNRESLINVALLNTESDYEKVDPAKALQSTLDNLSLYEKRRYEEENGLVSAWNWRTPTKQHINELRDQFVESKFAIHIIDDLFHPHFKFNIRGLEKMRNFVKNDLSSSLQTSDLIFKYFTLKFYERNPLTLYKCIEFLDTYFNSSLLPKFNFKKFELACFLPYFVNLLDDPRYLVRKGIRHNLNQLIELSDHVDIFESLIDQCHANSFESNRIEVLEALGYLIDKFPPTNFDINSFRIIFDLINSSSPSVSNTALNLICLLNSKYGLDSFEEFLNSIDQNATAKINEHIELFENNSQIFPLKNSMFLIDSYTIMQAIKSITGLMKSEIESDSKSGQIYTQDFQEIVFDILDKNKDLSIVALDEILAMMKSKEKKVKIVENVDHVVLSCSVKLLDTISEFISTEKPDRHLFQLINSLQKVVRSIFESGMGKVLATGSLKFCLYSLFKIQLDTNLKHESTLAVLESLTDAILHDSERTKCLCALIRLMTESFVKNFGKNFVEKIVSCIWSKYTYKDKNSNQIAFSLGDVDFVEVMYEINIFLEAVPFDTWESQENDLPLRVINTLIHQIALRKGNEIFAILDLLNIPNNAEIHDFVLSIMDWMIETKKKILNEEEESRIEGEQD
;
A
#
# COMPACT_ATOMS: atom_id res chain seq x y z
N MET A 1 -25.34 49.01 33.45
CA MET A 1 -26.31 48.54 34.45
C MET A 1 -26.71 47.12 34.09
N SER A 2 -26.50 46.19 35.01
CA SER A 2 -26.91 44.78 34.94
C SER A 2 -28.42 44.62 34.96
N TYR A 3 -28.98 43.71 34.16
CA TYR A 3 -30.11 42.87 34.59
C TYR A 3 -30.10 41.51 33.88
N ASN A 4 -30.14 40.47 34.70
CA ASN A 4 -30.21 39.05 34.40
C ASN A 4 -31.66 38.60 34.60
N PHE A 5 -32.27 37.88 33.66
CA PHE A 5 -33.39 36.92 33.90
C PHE A 5 -33.50 36.01 32.66
N LYS A 6 -32.93 34.80 32.68
CA LYS A 6 -33.57 33.51 33.01
C LYS A 6 -34.79 33.12 32.13
N GLY A 7 -34.54 32.17 31.23
CA GLY A 7 -35.34 30.96 31.03
C GLY A 7 -36.77 31.11 30.51
N ARG A 8 -36.96 30.81 29.22
CA ARG A 8 -38.11 30.05 28.67
C ARG A 8 -37.79 29.56 27.26
N ASP A 9 -38.30 28.37 26.96
CA ASP A 9 -38.08 27.46 25.83
C ASP A 9 -37.79 28.06 24.45
N SER A 10 -36.72 27.56 23.82
CA SER A 10 -36.32 27.80 22.42
C SER A 10 -37.20 27.08 21.38
N LYS A 11 -38.25 26.38 21.80
CA LYS A 11 -39.21 25.71 20.89
C LYS A 11 -40.46 26.53 20.55
N ASP A 12 -40.75 27.60 21.29
CA ASP A 12 -41.94 28.45 21.04
C ASP A 12 -41.64 29.78 20.33
N MET A 13 -40.36 30.19 20.17
CA MET A 13 -40.00 31.35 19.33
C MET A 13 -39.88 31.04 17.83
N LEU A 14 -39.86 29.77 17.44
CA LEU A 14 -39.76 29.34 16.03
C LEU A 14 -41.10 29.34 15.27
N LYS A 15 -42.21 29.74 15.90
CA LYS A 15 -43.54 29.81 15.26
C LYS A 15 -44.06 31.22 14.96
N LEU A 16 -43.24 32.26 15.17
CA LEU A 16 -43.66 33.66 14.98
C LEU A 16 -42.63 34.54 14.24
N LEU A 17 -41.72 33.95 13.47
CA LEU A 17 -40.88 34.72 12.53
C LEU A 17 -41.57 34.79 11.17
N ASP A 18 -42.25 35.91 11.00
CA ASP A 18 -42.91 36.39 9.79
C ASP A 18 -42.01 36.21 8.56
N LYS A 19 -42.54 35.57 7.52
CA LYS A 19 -41.87 35.28 6.23
C LYS A 19 -41.25 36.55 5.63
N LYS A 20 -41.80 37.73 5.95
CA LYS A 20 -41.29 39.04 5.55
C LYS A 20 -40.01 39.48 6.26
N PHE A 21 -39.68 38.98 7.45
CA PHE A 21 -38.44 39.34 8.16
C PHE A 21 -37.25 38.51 7.68
N VAL A 22 -37.47 37.22 7.40
CA VAL A 22 -36.48 36.33 6.76
C VAL A 22 -36.15 36.85 5.37
N ASP A 23 -37.15 37.19 4.55
CA ASP A 23 -36.91 37.79 3.22
C ASP A 23 -36.19 39.15 3.29
N LYS A 24 -36.31 39.90 4.40
CA LYS A 24 -35.66 41.21 4.58
C LYS A 24 -34.22 41.10 5.06
N ILE A 25 -33.89 40.06 5.83
CA ILE A 25 -32.50 39.71 6.18
C ILE A 25 -31.80 39.05 4.99
N GLN A 26 -32.50 38.19 4.25
CA GLN A 26 -31.97 37.55 3.05
C GLN A 26 -31.71 38.57 1.94
N LYS A 27 -32.62 39.54 1.72
CA LYS A 27 -32.36 40.70 0.84
C LYS A 27 -31.33 41.71 1.35
N LYS A 28 -30.96 41.67 2.64
CA LYS A 28 -29.87 42.50 3.18
C LYS A 28 -28.52 41.80 3.02
N LEU A 29 -28.47 40.49 3.26
CA LEU A 29 -27.31 39.63 3.03
C LEU A 29 -26.98 39.52 1.52
N GLU A 30 -27.99 39.40 0.67
CA GLU A 30 -27.82 39.43 -0.80
C GLU A 30 -27.34 40.80 -1.32
N LYS A 31 -27.60 41.89 -0.59
CA LYS A 31 -27.16 43.25 -0.97
C LYS A 31 -25.79 43.64 -0.39
N GLU A 32 -25.33 42.98 0.66
CA GLU A 32 -24.02 43.27 1.28
C GLU A 32 -22.86 42.55 0.57
N ASP A 33 -23.09 41.44 -0.13
CA ASP A 33 -22.05 40.79 -0.95
C ASP A 33 -21.84 41.47 -2.33
N GLU A 34 -22.90 41.93 -2.99
CA GLU A 34 -22.79 42.55 -4.33
C GLU A 34 -22.18 43.97 -4.31
N GLN A 35 -22.37 44.75 -3.24
CA GLN A 35 -21.83 46.12 -3.16
C GLN A 35 -20.31 46.15 -2.95
N SER A 36 -19.73 45.14 -2.29
CA SER A 36 -18.28 45.07 -2.09
C SER A 36 -17.53 44.71 -3.39
N GLU A 37 -18.13 43.86 -4.22
CA GLU A 37 -17.56 43.46 -5.50
C GLU A 37 -17.72 44.58 -6.54
N TYR A 38 -18.89 45.23 -6.61
CA TYR A 38 -19.11 46.33 -7.55
C TYR A 38 -18.25 47.56 -7.23
N GLN A 39 -18.04 47.88 -5.95
CA GLN A 39 -17.13 48.96 -5.55
C GLN A 39 -15.65 48.61 -5.84
N ARG A 40 -15.23 47.35 -5.64
CA ARG A 40 -13.88 46.90 -6.05
C ARG A 40 -13.69 46.96 -7.57
N LYS A 41 -14.69 46.52 -8.34
CA LYS A 41 -14.70 46.57 -9.82
C LYS A 41 -14.68 48.00 -10.35
N SER A 42 -15.43 48.92 -9.73
CA SER A 42 -15.45 50.35 -10.08
C SER A 42 -14.10 51.04 -9.83
N VAL A 43 -13.48 50.79 -8.67
CA VAL A 43 -12.16 51.34 -8.33
C VAL A 43 -11.05 50.78 -9.23
N LEU A 44 -11.10 49.49 -9.56
CA LEU A 44 -10.16 48.85 -10.50
C LEU A 44 -10.33 49.37 -11.93
N TYR A 45 -11.58 49.60 -12.37
CA TYR A 45 -11.90 50.15 -13.69
C TYR A 45 -11.40 51.60 -13.85
N GLU A 46 -11.63 52.46 -12.85
CA GLU A 46 -11.11 53.84 -12.87
C GLU A 46 -9.57 53.88 -12.80
N SER A 47 -8.97 53.02 -11.97
CA SER A 47 -7.50 52.90 -11.89
C SER A 47 -6.89 52.43 -13.21
N PHE A 48 -7.55 51.52 -13.93
CA PHE A 48 -7.12 51.04 -15.24
C PHE A 48 -7.22 52.11 -16.32
N LYS A 49 -8.31 52.90 -16.32
CA LYS A 49 -8.49 54.03 -17.25
C LYS A 49 -7.38 55.08 -17.09
N GLN A 50 -7.00 55.41 -15.85
CA GLN A 50 -5.89 56.31 -15.57
C GLN A 50 -4.52 55.75 -16.01
N ILE A 51 -4.30 54.43 -15.89
CA ILE A 51 -3.07 53.76 -16.30
C ILE A 51 -2.94 53.72 -17.84
N GLN A 52 -4.06 53.64 -18.56
CA GLN A 52 -4.12 53.64 -20.03
C GLN A 52 -3.90 55.03 -20.63
N GLU A 53 -4.40 56.08 -19.98
CA GLU A 53 -4.16 57.48 -20.38
C GLU A 53 -2.69 57.89 -20.24
N THR A 54 -1.91 57.17 -19.41
CA THR A 54 -0.51 57.50 -19.09
C THR A 54 0.53 56.60 -19.75
N ASN A 55 0.16 55.44 -20.32
CA ASN A 55 1.13 54.45 -20.83
C ASN A 55 0.73 53.87 -22.19
N SER A 56 1.71 53.62 -23.06
CA SER A 56 1.46 52.94 -24.34
C SER A 56 1.06 51.47 -24.14
N PRO A 57 0.23 50.90 -25.03
CA PRO A 57 -0.16 49.48 -24.96
C PRO A 57 1.02 48.51 -24.87
N ALA A 58 2.14 48.83 -25.52
CA ALA A 58 3.38 48.05 -25.46
C ALA A 58 4.04 48.07 -24.07
N HIS A 59 3.99 49.22 -23.38
CA HIS A 59 4.49 49.33 -22.00
C HIS A 59 3.61 48.56 -21.02
N LEU A 60 2.30 48.58 -21.22
CA LEU A 60 1.36 47.82 -20.39
C LEU A 60 1.55 46.31 -20.57
N LYS A 61 1.65 45.81 -21.81
CA LYS A 61 1.96 44.40 -22.08
C LYS A 61 3.22 43.94 -21.36
N LYS A 62 4.30 44.74 -21.42
CA LYS A 62 5.57 44.43 -20.75
C LYS A 62 5.46 44.46 -19.22
N ARG A 63 4.68 45.38 -18.65
CA ARG A 63 4.47 45.50 -17.20
C ARG A 63 3.61 44.36 -16.65
N TYR A 64 2.54 43.99 -17.35
CA TYR A 64 1.69 42.85 -16.99
C TYR A 64 2.40 41.51 -17.12
N SER A 65 3.27 41.33 -18.13
CA SER A 65 4.09 40.11 -18.27
C SER A 65 5.17 39.97 -17.19
N GLN A 66 5.54 41.05 -16.52
CA GLN A 66 6.61 41.09 -15.50
C GLN A 66 6.10 40.98 -14.06
N THR A 67 4.80 41.13 -13.82
CA THR A 67 4.22 41.12 -12.47
C THR A 67 3.35 39.89 -12.23
N HIS A 68 3.55 39.19 -11.10
CA HIS A 68 2.79 38.00 -10.64
C HIS A 68 1.27 38.21 -10.39
N TRP A 69 0.66 39.29 -10.87
CA TRP A 69 -0.73 39.70 -10.60
C TRP A 69 -1.80 38.96 -11.44
N VAL A 70 -1.47 37.81 -12.01
CA VAL A 70 -2.41 36.95 -12.76
C VAL A 70 -3.18 36.04 -11.80
N LYS A 71 -3.87 36.62 -10.82
CA LYS A 71 -4.65 35.86 -9.83
C LYS A 71 -6.16 36.12 -9.87
N ASN A 72 -6.66 36.96 -10.78
CA ASN A 72 -8.09 37.24 -10.89
C ASN A 72 -8.59 37.17 -12.33
N ARG A 73 -9.83 36.67 -12.49
CA ARG A 73 -10.58 36.61 -13.76
C ARG A 73 -10.54 37.92 -14.58
N GLU A 74 -10.58 39.07 -13.89
CA GLU A 74 -10.57 40.39 -14.53
C GLU A 74 -9.21 40.76 -15.14
N SER A 75 -8.09 40.38 -14.52
CA SER A 75 -6.76 40.71 -15.06
C SER A 75 -6.46 39.93 -16.33
N LEU A 76 -7.01 38.72 -16.50
CA LEU A 76 -6.87 37.94 -17.74
C LEU A 76 -7.80 38.39 -18.86
N ILE A 77 -9.03 38.81 -18.54
CA ILE A 77 -9.89 39.51 -19.49
C ILE A 77 -9.14 40.74 -20.02
N ASN A 78 -8.50 41.51 -19.14
CA ASN A 78 -7.73 42.70 -19.53
C ASN A 78 -6.48 42.36 -20.37
N VAL A 79 -5.77 41.27 -20.08
CA VAL A 79 -4.63 40.80 -20.90
C VAL A 79 -5.08 40.27 -22.26
N ALA A 80 -6.18 39.53 -22.33
CA ALA A 80 -6.76 39.04 -23.58
C ALA A 80 -7.25 40.20 -24.46
N LEU A 81 -7.90 41.19 -23.87
CA LEU A 81 -8.31 42.43 -24.55
C LEU A 81 -7.12 43.26 -25.04
N LEU A 82 -5.99 43.28 -24.31
CA LEU A 82 -4.75 43.93 -24.75
C LEU A 82 -4.10 43.21 -25.94
N ASN A 83 -4.27 41.88 -26.05
CA ASN A 83 -3.70 41.07 -27.12
C ASN A 83 -4.50 41.12 -28.43
N THR A 84 -5.80 41.40 -28.37
CA THR A 84 -6.62 41.70 -29.53
C THR A 84 -6.46 43.17 -29.90
N GLU A 85 -5.78 43.50 -31.00
CA GLU A 85 -5.56 44.88 -31.50
C GLU A 85 -6.84 45.57 -32.01
N SER A 86 -8.03 45.20 -31.51
CA SER A 86 -9.33 45.67 -31.99
C SER A 86 -10.19 46.23 -30.86
N ASP A 87 -10.90 47.33 -31.15
CA ASP A 87 -11.86 48.07 -30.32
C ASP A 87 -12.42 47.30 -29.11
N TYR A 88 -12.00 47.71 -27.91
CA TYR A 88 -12.42 47.19 -26.61
C TYR A 88 -13.95 47.13 -26.41
N GLU A 89 -14.72 47.92 -27.17
CA GLU A 89 -16.18 47.98 -27.07
C GLU A 89 -16.91 46.79 -27.72
N LYS A 90 -16.21 45.90 -28.45
CA LYS A 90 -16.87 44.79 -29.20
C LYS A 90 -16.41 43.38 -28.82
N VAL A 91 -15.46 43.23 -27.92
CA VAL A 91 -14.93 41.90 -27.56
C VAL A 91 -15.73 41.32 -26.41
N ASP A 92 -16.47 40.24 -26.71
CA ASP A 92 -17.21 39.45 -25.71
C ASP A 92 -16.22 38.81 -24.71
N PRO A 93 -16.26 39.18 -23.41
CA PRO A 93 -15.34 38.67 -22.40
C PRO A 93 -15.36 37.14 -22.27
N ALA A 94 -16.50 36.50 -22.55
CA ALA A 94 -16.61 35.05 -22.53
C ALA A 94 -15.82 34.40 -23.68
N LYS A 95 -15.83 35.02 -24.87
CA LYS A 95 -15.06 34.54 -26.03
C LYS A 95 -13.57 34.78 -25.87
N ALA A 96 -13.17 35.90 -25.27
CA ALA A 96 -11.76 36.20 -24.98
C ALA A 96 -11.16 35.22 -23.95
N LEU A 97 -11.91 34.91 -22.89
CA LEU A 97 -11.53 33.89 -21.91
C LEU A 97 -11.42 32.51 -22.56
N GLN A 98 -12.42 32.10 -23.35
CA GLN A 98 -12.40 30.83 -24.06
C GLN A 98 -11.17 30.72 -24.99
N SER A 99 -10.86 31.76 -25.76
CA SER A 99 -9.68 31.79 -26.62
C SER A 99 -8.36 31.70 -25.86
N THR A 100 -8.33 32.15 -24.60
CA THR A 100 -7.15 32.04 -23.72
C THR A 100 -7.01 30.62 -23.18
N LEU A 101 -8.13 30.01 -22.75
CA LEU A 101 -8.19 28.62 -22.28
C LEU A 101 -7.83 27.61 -23.37
N ASP A 102 -8.25 27.88 -24.61
CA ASP A 102 -7.97 27.04 -25.78
C ASP A 102 -6.47 26.99 -26.15
N ASN A 103 -5.67 27.97 -25.67
CA ASN A 103 -4.23 28.04 -25.90
C ASN A 103 -3.39 27.37 -24.79
N LEU A 104 -4.01 26.93 -23.69
CA LEU A 104 -3.32 26.26 -22.59
C LEU A 104 -3.23 24.74 -22.83
N SER A 105 -2.24 24.09 -22.23
CA SER A 105 -2.29 22.62 -22.12
C SER A 105 -3.50 22.20 -21.27
N LEU A 106 -4.01 20.99 -21.48
CA LEU A 106 -5.18 20.50 -20.71
C LEU A 106 -4.92 20.53 -19.19
N TYR A 107 -3.69 20.22 -18.76
CA TYR A 107 -3.29 20.34 -17.36
C TYR A 107 -3.36 21.78 -16.85
N GLU A 108 -2.78 22.74 -17.59
CA GLU A 108 -2.78 24.15 -17.19
C GLU A 108 -4.18 24.74 -17.19
N LYS A 109 -5.02 24.32 -18.14
CA LYS A 109 -6.44 24.69 -18.19
C LYS A 109 -7.18 24.23 -16.92
N ARG A 110 -7.08 22.95 -16.55
CA ARG A 110 -7.74 22.41 -15.34
C ARG A 110 -7.28 23.09 -14.07
N ARG A 111 -5.96 23.30 -13.94
CA ARG A 111 -5.39 24.04 -12.81
C ARG A 111 -5.96 25.46 -12.73
N TYR A 112 -5.98 26.16 -13.87
CA TYR A 112 -6.49 27.51 -13.95
C TYR A 112 -7.97 27.60 -13.59
N GLU A 113 -8.79 26.68 -14.12
CA GLU A 113 -10.22 26.63 -13.82
C GLU A 113 -10.49 26.47 -12.31
N GLU A 114 -9.69 25.65 -11.63
CA GLU A 114 -9.84 25.44 -10.19
C GLU A 114 -9.35 26.66 -9.38
N GLU A 115 -8.17 27.20 -9.69
CA GLU A 115 -7.59 28.36 -8.99
C GLU A 115 -8.46 29.62 -9.12
N ASN A 116 -9.29 29.71 -10.18
CA ASN A 116 -10.18 30.85 -10.43
C ASN A 116 -11.66 30.57 -10.11
N GLY A 117 -11.97 29.44 -9.48
CA GLY A 117 -13.33 29.09 -9.04
C GLY A 117 -14.31 28.84 -10.19
N LEU A 118 -13.82 28.45 -11.37
CA LEU A 118 -14.65 27.99 -12.49
C LEU A 118 -15.13 26.55 -12.27
N VAL A 119 -14.35 25.76 -11.54
CA VAL A 119 -14.73 24.43 -11.01
C VAL A 119 -14.55 24.41 -9.49
N SER A 120 -15.10 23.39 -8.82
CA SER A 120 -14.99 23.27 -7.37
C SER A 120 -13.54 23.08 -6.94
N ALA A 121 -13.11 23.79 -5.89
CA ALA A 121 -11.79 23.59 -5.30
C ALA A 121 -11.67 22.19 -4.68
N TRP A 122 -10.54 21.51 -4.90
CA TRP A 122 -10.31 20.15 -4.40
C TRP A 122 -9.78 20.13 -2.96
N ASN A 123 -10.54 20.74 -2.05
CA ASN A 123 -10.23 20.86 -0.62
C ASN A 123 -11.42 20.46 0.27
N TRP A 124 -12.23 19.53 -0.21
CA TRP A 124 -13.41 19.02 0.49
C TRP A 124 -13.06 18.14 1.69
N ARG A 125 -13.93 18.12 2.71
CA ARG A 125 -13.91 17.12 3.80
C ARG A 125 -14.68 15.84 3.46
N THR A 126 -15.75 16.01 2.68
CA THR A 126 -16.58 14.94 2.13
C THR A 126 -16.84 15.29 0.67
N PRO A 127 -16.61 14.38 -0.29
CA PRO A 127 -16.80 14.68 -1.70
C PRO A 127 -18.29 14.84 -2.00
N THR A 128 -18.65 15.88 -2.74
CA THR A 128 -20.02 16.10 -3.19
C THR A 128 -20.24 15.50 -4.57
N LYS A 129 -21.51 15.30 -4.97
CA LYS A 129 -21.85 14.87 -6.32
C LYS A 129 -21.26 15.80 -7.41
N GLN A 130 -21.14 17.09 -7.10
CA GLN A 130 -20.53 18.06 -8.00
C GLN A 130 -19.05 17.74 -8.23
N HIS A 131 -18.25 17.53 -7.17
CA HIS A 131 -16.85 17.14 -7.31
C HIS A 131 -16.68 15.86 -8.14
N ILE A 132 -17.54 14.86 -7.93
CA ILE A 132 -17.49 13.58 -8.65
C ILE A 132 -17.81 13.77 -10.14
N ASN A 133 -18.84 14.55 -10.44
CA ASN A 133 -19.25 14.81 -11.82
C ASN A 133 -18.22 15.67 -12.56
N GLU A 134 -17.74 16.75 -11.95
CA GLU A 134 -16.69 17.61 -12.50
C GLU A 134 -15.41 16.81 -12.78
N LEU A 135 -15.01 15.94 -11.85
CA LEU A 135 -13.87 15.05 -12.08
C LEU A 135 -14.15 14.12 -13.27
N ARG A 136 -15.31 13.47 -13.33
CA ARG A 136 -15.68 12.59 -14.44
C ARG A 136 -15.64 13.33 -15.79
N ASP A 137 -16.15 14.56 -15.84
CA ASP A 137 -16.15 15.39 -17.04
C ASP A 137 -14.72 15.76 -17.46
N GLN A 138 -13.84 16.07 -16.51
CA GLN A 138 -12.42 16.31 -16.78
C GLN A 138 -11.67 15.07 -17.31
N PHE A 139 -12.05 13.86 -16.88
CA PHE A 139 -11.56 12.61 -17.47
C PHE A 139 -12.01 12.47 -18.94
N VAL A 140 -13.26 12.81 -19.25
CA VAL A 140 -13.78 12.79 -20.63
C VAL A 140 -13.04 13.81 -21.50
N GLU A 141 -12.87 15.04 -21.02
CA GLU A 141 -12.15 16.11 -21.74
C GLU A 141 -10.68 15.74 -22.00
N SER A 142 -10.07 15.02 -21.06
CA SER A 142 -8.70 14.50 -21.18
C SER A 142 -8.58 13.26 -22.06
N LYS A 143 -9.65 12.90 -22.78
CA LYS A 143 -9.71 11.79 -23.76
C LYS A 143 -9.44 10.41 -23.18
N PHE A 144 -9.74 10.19 -21.90
CA PHE A 144 -9.79 8.83 -21.36
C PHE A 144 -10.87 8.03 -22.08
N ALA A 145 -10.61 6.75 -22.35
CA ALA A 145 -11.58 5.89 -23.02
C ALA A 145 -12.84 5.74 -22.14
N ILE A 146 -14.02 5.94 -22.73
CA ILE A 146 -15.31 5.96 -22.01
C ILE A 146 -15.50 4.71 -21.15
N HIS A 147 -15.15 3.53 -21.67
CA HIS A 147 -15.26 2.28 -20.93
C HIS A 147 -14.32 2.16 -19.71
N ILE A 148 -13.23 2.94 -19.65
CA ILE A 148 -12.37 3.07 -18.47
C ILE A 148 -13.04 4.01 -17.48
N ILE A 149 -13.57 5.14 -17.95
CA ILE A 149 -14.30 6.11 -17.11
C ILE A 149 -15.50 5.45 -16.45
N ASP A 150 -16.29 4.69 -17.21
CA ASP A 150 -17.47 4.00 -16.69
C ASP A 150 -17.10 2.96 -15.61
N ASP A 151 -15.96 2.28 -15.76
CA ASP A 151 -15.45 1.35 -14.75
C ASP A 151 -14.95 2.06 -13.48
N LEU A 152 -14.20 3.16 -13.63
CA LEU A 152 -13.65 3.94 -12.52
C LEU A 152 -14.75 4.61 -11.69
N PHE A 153 -15.75 5.20 -12.34
CA PHE A 153 -16.82 5.94 -11.67
C PHE A 153 -18.06 5.07 -11.40
N HIS A 154 -17.98 3.76 -11.64
CA HIS A 154 -19.05 2.85 -11.31
C HIS A 154 -19.33 2.84 -9.79
N PRO A 155 -20.59 2.77 -9.34
CA PRO A 155 -20.92 2.72 -7.90
C PRO A 155 -20.35 1.49 -7.18
N HIS A 156 -20.13 0.41 -7.91
CA HIS A 156 -19.70 -0.88 -7.36
C HIS A 156 -18.18 -1.10 -7.49
N PHE A 157 -17.52 -1.37 -6.37
CA PHE A 157 -16.05 -1.43 -6.24
C PHE A 157 -15.33 -2.40 -7.20
N LYS A 158 -15.94 -3.55 -7.55
CA LYS A 158 -15.38 -4.50 -8.54
C LYS A 158 -15.04 -3.85 -9.88
N PHE A 159 -15.90 -2.96 -10.35
CA PHE A 159 -15.67 -2.22 -11.60
C PHE A 159 -14.55 -1.20 -11.41
N ASN A 160 -14.45 -0.58 -10.23
CA ASN A 160 -13.37 0.35 -9.93
C ASN A 160 -12.01 -0.36 -9.92
N ILE A 161 -11.93 -1.58 -9.38
CA ILE A 161 -10.73 -2.43 -9.45
C ILE A 161 -10.36 -2.75 -10.90
N ARG A 162 -11.33 -3.16 -11.71
CA ARG A 162 -11.13 -3.41 -13.15
C ARG A 162 -10.67 -2.15 -13.89
N GLY A 163 -11.24 -1.00 -13.55
CA GLY A 163 -10.83 0.31 -14.08
C GLY A 163 -9.38 0.65 -13.70
N LEU A 164 -9.01 0.44 -12.44
CA LEU A 164 -7.64 0.64 -11.95
C LEU A 164 -6.63 -0.27 -12.66
N GLU A 165 -6.97 -1.53 -12.94
CA GLU A 165 -6.11 -2.44 -13.70
C GLU A 165 -5.94 -2.01 -15.15
N LYS A 166 -7.01 -1.54 -15.81
CA LYS A 166 -6.95 -0.96 -17.15
C LYS A 166 -6.07 0.30 -17.18
N MET A 167 -6.24 1.21 -16.21
CA MET A 167 -5.39 2.40 -16.08
C MET A 167 -3.93 2.01 -15.84
N ARG A 168 -3.66 0.99 -15.02
CA ARG A 168 -2.29 0.55 -14.72
C ARG A 168 -1.58 0.05 -15.98
N ASN A 169 -2.29 -0.72 -16.80
CA ASN A 169 -1.75 -1.18 -18.08
C ASN A 169 -1.52 -0.01 -19.05
N PHE A 170 -2.37 1.01 -19.01
CA PHE A 170 -2.15 2.24 -19.78
C PHE A 170 -0.87 2.97 -19.35
N VAL A 171 -0.64 3.16 -18.04
CA VAL A 171 0.60 3.76 -17.50
C VAL A 171 1.85 3.02 -18.00
N LYS A 172 1.82 1.68 -18.02
CA LYS A 172 2.95 0.87 -18.50
C LYS A 172 3.24 1.07 -19.99
N ASN A 173 2.22 1.36 -20.79
CA ASN A 173 2.33 1.51 -22.23
C ASN A 173 2.60 2.97 -22.67
N ASP A 174 2.03 3.94 -21.96
CA ASP A 174 2.19 5.37 -22.23
C ASP A 174 2.25 6.20 -20.94
N LEU A 175 3.41 6.16 -20.30
CA LEU A 175 3.68 6.93 -19.09
C LEU A 175 3.56 8.44 -19.34
N SER A 176 3.99 8.93 -20.50
CA SER A 176 4.05 10.37 -20.81
C SER A 176 2.67 11.04 -20.79
N SER A 177 1.68 10.42 -21.44
CA SER A 177 0.30 10.90 -21.41
C SER A 177 -0.30 10.78 -20.02
N SER A 178 0.02 9.72 -19.28
CA SER A 178 -0.48 9.53 -17.92
C SER A 178 0.03 10.61 -16.94
N LEU A 179 1.27 11.07 -17.10
CA LEU A 179 1.87 12.15 -16.31
C LEU A 179 1.25 13.52 -16.61
N GLN A 180 0.70 13.75 -17.81
CA GLN A 180 -0.05 14.98 -18.11
C GLN A 180 -1.45 15.02 -17.46
N THR A 181 -1.87 13.91 -16.87
CA THR A 181 -3.18 13.73 -16.23
C THR A 181 -3.06 13.27 -14.77
N SER A 182 -1.88 13.43 -14.18
CA SER A 182 -1.57 13.05 -12.80
C SER A 182 -2.50 13.70 -11.78
N ASP A 183 -2.89 14.96 -11.99
CA ASP A 183 -3.88 15.67 -11.16
C ASP A 183 -5.22 14.93 -11.10
N LEU A 184 -5.70 14.42 -12.24
CA LEU A 184 -6.95 13.66 -12.32
C LEU A 184 -6.83 12.29 -11.65
N ILE A 185 -5.70 11.61 -11.86
CA ILE A 185 -5.39 10.34 -11.20
C ILE A 185 -5.41 10.54 -9.68
N PHE A 186 -4.67 11.53 -9.18
CA PHE A 186 -4.61 11.81 -7.74
C PHE A 186 -5.98 12.17 -7.16
N LYS A 187 -6.73 13.06 -7.81
CA LYS A 187 -8.10 13.40 -7.39
C LYS A 187 -9.00 12.17 -7.33
N TYR A 188 -8.97 11.29 -8.33
CA TYR A 188 -9.72 10.04 -8.30
C TYR A 188 -9.34 9.16 -7.10
N PHE A 189 -8.05 9.05 -6.79
CA PHE A 189 -7.58 8.27 -5.65
C PHE A 189 -8.06 8.85 -4.32
N THR A 190 -8.11 10.18 -4.17
CA THR A 190 -8.67 10.80 -2.96
C THR A 190 -10.13 10.43 -2.72
N LEU A 191 -10.94 10.28 -3.78
CA LEU A 191 -12.31 9.76 -3.66
C LEU A 191 -12.31 8.32 -3.12
N LYS A 192 -11.43 7.48 -3.62
CA LYS A 192 -11.33 6.07 -3.21
C LYS A 192 -10.77 5.91 -1.79
N PHE A 193 -9.89 6.81 -1.37
CA PHE A 193 -9.42 6.90 0.02
C PHE A 193 -10.57 7.23 0.98
N TYR A 194 -11.48 8.11 0.55
CA TYR A 194 -12.67 8.47 1.31
C TYR A 194 -13.69 7.31 1.42
N GLU A 195 -13.89 6.53 0.35
CA GLU A 195 -14.81 5.39 0.34
C GLU A 195 -14.38 4.24 1.27
N ARG A 196 -13.09 4.19 1.64
CA ARG A 196 -12.47 3.22 2.60
C ARG A 196 -12.66 1.73 2.29
N ASN A 197 -13.13 1.38 1.09
CA ASN A 197 -13.26 -0.01 0.66
C ASN A 197 -11.87 -0.70 0.66
N PRO A 198 -11.67 -1.78 1.45
CA PRO A 198 -10.35 -2.39 1.62
C PRO A 198 -9.71 -2.84 0.31
N LEU A 199 -10.46 -3.51 -0.58
CA LEU A 199 -9.93 -3.99 -1.85
C LEU A 199 -9.46 -2.88 -2.76
N THR A 200 -10.31 -1.88 -2.87
CA THR A 200 -10.06 -0.74 -3.75
C THR A 200 -8.84 0.01 -3.25
N LEU A 201 -8.68 0.16 -1.92
CA LEU A 201 -7.50 0.73 -1.31
C LEU A 201 -6.23 -0.08 -1.58
N TYR A 202 -6.25 -1.41 -1.45
CA TYR A 202 -5.08 -2.23 -1.79
C TYR A 202 -4.69 -2.09 -3.26
N LYS A 203 -5.68 -2.08 -4.16
CA LYS A 203 -5.46 -1.87 -5.60
C LYS A 203 -4.97 -0.46 -5.93
N CYS A 204 -5.41 0.54 -5.17
CA CYS A 204 -4.85 1.89 -5.25
C CYS A 204 -3.38 1.92 -4.82
N ILE A 205 -3.03 1.33 -3.67
CA ILE A 205 -1.64 1.25 -3.18
C ILE A 205 -0.75 0.54 -4.22
N GLU A 206 -1.21 -0.59 -4.74
CA GLU A 206 -0.54 -1.31 -5.82
C GLU A 206 -0.32 -0.35 -7.00
N PHE A 207 -1.39 0.29 -7.50
CA PHE A 207 -1.30 1.19 -8.65
C PHE A 207 -0.28 2.32 -8.41
N LEU A 208 -0.34 2.99 -7.26
CA LEU A 208 0.56 4.09 -6.92
C LEU A 208 2.01 3.64 -6.92
N ASP A 209 2.30 2.46 -6.36
CA ASP A 209 3.64 1.90 -6.37
C ASP A 209 4.18 1.73 -7.80
N THR A 210 3.39 1.13 -8.69
CA THR A 210 3.78 0.99 -10.10
C THR A 210 3.89 2.35 -10.81
N TYR A 211 2.98 3.28 -10.53
CA TYR A 211 2.97 4.60 -11.14
C TYR A 211 4.18 5.43 -10.73
N PHE A 212 4.49 5.48 -9.44
CA PHE A 212 5.64 6.18 -8.90
C PHE A 212 6.95 5.54 -9.33
N ASN A 213 7.09 4.22 -9.24
CA ASN A 213 8.29 3.53 -9.73
C ASN A 213 8.56 3.79 -11.22
N SER A 214 7.52 3.81 -12.04
CA SER A 214 7.65 4.14 -13.46
C SER A 214 8.08 5.61 -13.68
N SER A 215 7.69 6.50 -12.78
CA SER A 215 7.95 7.94 -12.84
C SER A 215 9.34 8.34 -12.30
N LEU A 216 10.02 7.47 -11.55
CA LEU A 216 11.37 7.72 -11.02
C LEU A 216 12.42 7.79 -12.14
N LEU A 217 12.32 6.93 -13.15
CA LEU A 217 13.26 6.91 -14.29
C LEU A 217 13.34 8.23 -15.07
N PRO A 218 12.22 8.86 -15.49
CA PRO A 218 12.28 10.16 -16.14
C PRO A 218 12.60 11.33 -15.20
N LYS A 219 12.76 11.09 -13.88
CA LYS A 219 12.91 12.13 -12.85
C LYS A 219 11.81 13.19 -12.94
N PHE A 220 10.57 12.72 -13.06
CA PHE A 220 9.42 13.61 -13.09
C PHE A 220 9.18 14.20 -11.70
N ASN A 221 8.90 15.50 -11.64
CA ASN A 221 8.54 16.18 -10.40
C ASN A 221 7.05 16.55 -10.42
N PHE A 222 6.28 15.98 -9.50
CA PHE A 222 4.92 16.42 -9.21
C PHE A 222 4.95 17.87 -8.70
N LYS A 223 4.03 18.70 -9.19
CA LYS A 223 3.97 20.12 -8.86
C LYS A 223 3.18 20.34 -7.58
N LYS A 224 3.39 21.48 -6.92
CA LYS A 224 2.63 21.92 -5.73
C LYS A 224 1.11 21.76 -5.86
N PHE A 225 0.55 22.02 -7.03
CA PHE A 225 -0.89 21.87 -7.30
C PHE A 225 -1.37 20.42 -7.12
N GLU A 226 -0.60 19.45 -7.58
CA GLU A 226 -0.94 18.02 -7.46
C GLU A 226 -0.79 17.54 -6.02
N LEU A 227 0.25 18.01 -5.32
CA LEU A 227 0.43 17.75 -3.89
C LEU A 227 -0.74 18.29 -3.07
N ALA A 228 -1.19 19.52 -3.35
CA ALA A 228 -2.30 20.14 -2.64
C ALA A 228 -3.61 19.36 -2.77
N CYS A 229 -3.91 18.80 -3.95
CA CYS A 229 -5.14 18.02 -4.14
C CYS A 229 -5.04 16.56 -3.64
N PHE A 230 -3.84 16.05 -3.37
CA PHE A 230 -3.59 14.64 -3.04
C PHE A 230 -3.16 14.40 -1.59
N LEU A 231 -2.09 15.08 -1.18
CA LEU A 231 -1.34 14.80 0.03
C LEU A 231 -2.20 14.86 1.31
N PRO A 232 -3.11 15.86 1.50
CA PRO A 232 -3.93 15.92 2.70
C PRO A 232 -4.82 14.68 2.89
N TYR A 233 -5.30 14.12 1.78
CA TYR A 233 -6.15 12.93 1.80
C TYR A 233 -5.34 11.65 1.97
N PHE A 234 -4.16 11.61 1.35
CA PHE A 234 -3.26 10.49 1.37
C PHE A 234 -2.63 10.27 2.76
N VAL A 235 -2.17 11.34 3.40
CA VAL A 235 -1.57 11.31 4.75
C VAL A 235 -2.56 10.83 5.81
N ASN A 236 -3.86 11.09 5.63
CA ASN A 236 -4.89 10.56 6.54
C ASN A 236 -4.93 9.03 6.62
N LEU A 237 -4.38 8.34 5.61
CA LEU A 237 -4.29 6.87 5.60
C LEU A 237 -3.10 6.33 6.41
N LEU A 238 -2.20 7.19 6.92
CA LEU A 238 -1.10 6.78 7.79
C LEU A 238 -1.61 6.28 9.15
N ASP A 239 -2.78 6.73 9.59
CA ASP A 239 -3.48 6.23 10.79
C ASP A 239 -4.59 5.23 10.45
N ASP A 240 -4.56 4.63 9.25
CA ASP A 240 -5.54 3.59 8.91
C ASP A 240 -5.40 2.40 9.87
N PRO A 241 -6.49 1.82 10.41
CA PRO A 241 -6.39 0.70 11.36
C PRO A 241 -5.69 -0.53 10.79
N ARG A 242 -5.66 -0.70 9.46
CA ARG A 242 -5.06 -1.85 8.77
C ARG A 242 -3.56 -1.64 8.59
N TYR A 243 -2.76 -2.50 9.21
CA TYR A 243 -1.29 -2.43 9.16
C TYR A 243 -0.71 -2.38 7.74
N LEU A 244 -1.20 -3.19 6.79
CA LEU A 244 -0.72 -3.13 5.40
C LEU A 244 -1.00 -1.82 4.70
N VAL A 245 -2.16 -1.22 4.99
CA VAL A 245 -2.51 0.06 4.38
C VAL A 245 -1.48 1.08 4.84
N ARG A 246 -1.23 1.18 6.15
CA ARG A 246 -0.16 2.04 6.68
C ARG A 246 1.21 1.73 6.06
N LYS A 247 1.61 0.45 5.99
CA LYS A 247 2.91 0.04 5.42
C LYS A 247 3.05 0.45 3.94
N GLY A 248 2.02 0.22 3.13
CA GLY A 248 2.01 0.59 1.70
C GLY A 248 1.98 2.10 1.50
N ILE A 249 1.16 2.82 2.27
CA ILE A 249 1.07 4.28 2.21
C ILE A 249 2.40 4.93 2.59
N ARG A 250 3.10 4.45 3.63
CA ARG A 250 4.46 4.93 3.98
C ARG A 250 5.45 4.76 2.84
N HIS A 251 5.43 3.59 2.19
CA HIS A 251 6.31 3.33 1.05
C HIS A 251 6.01 4.26 -0.13
N ASN A 252 4.73 4.40 -0.48
CA ASN A 252 4.29 5.32 -1.53
C ASN A 252 4.57 6.78 -1.17
N LEU A 253 4.55 7.15 0.12
CA LEU A 253 4.92 8.49 0.58
C LEU A 253 6.41 8.77 0.35
N ASN A 254 7.29 7.83 0.65
CA ASN A 254 8.72 7.99 0.36
C ASN A 254 8.97 8.16 -1.15
N GLN A 255 8.31 7.36 -1.99
CA GLN A 255 8.39 7.53 -3.45
C GLN A 255 7.85 8.89 -3.90
N LEU A 256 6.74 9.37 -3.32
CA LEU A 256 6.18 10.68 -3.63
C LEU A 256 7.14 11.81 -3.24
N ILE A 257 7.82 11.69 -2.09
CA ILE A 257 8.85 12.65 -1.63
C ILE A 257 10.01 12.73 -2.64
N GLU A 258 10.46 11.58 -3.16
CA GLU A 258 11.51 11.51 -4.19
C GLU A 258 11.07 12.11 -5.53
N LEU A 259 9.77 12.03 -5.85
CA LEU A 259 9.15 12.51 -7.09
C LEU A 259 8.59 13.93 -7.00
N SER A 260 8.99 14.70 -6.00
CA SER A 260 8.47 16.06 -5.79
C SER A 260 9.61 17.07 -5.65
N ASP A 261 9.32 18.33 -5.92
CA ASP A 261 10.21 19.40 -5.48
C ASP A 261 10.29 19.38 -3.94
N HIS A 262 11.51 19.33 -3.41
CA HIS A 262 11.76 19.12 -1.99
C HIS A 262 11.31 20.29 -1.11
N VAL A 263 11.20 21.51 -1.66
CA VAL A 263 10.66 22.66 -0.93
C VAL A 263 9.14 22.58 -0.90
N ASP A 264 8.50 22.31 -2.03
CA ASP A 264 7.04 22.21 -2.12
C ASP A 264 6.48 21.07 -1.26
N ILE A 265 7.11 19.89 -1.27
CA ILE A 265 6.67 18.75 -0.45
C ILE A 265 6.96 18.99 1.04
N PHE A 266 8.05 19.69 1.39
CA PHE A 266 8.34 20.09 2.76
C PHE A 266 7.25 20.99 3.31
N GLU A 267 6.92 22.08 2.61
CA GLU A 267 5.85 22.99 3.01
C GLU A 267 4.50 22.26 3.13
N SER A 268 4.20 21.40 2.16
CA SER A 268 2.94 20.63 2.16
C SER A 268 2.83 19.67 3.34
N LEU A 269 3.93 19.02 3.75
CA LEU A 269 3.97 18.14 4.92
C LEU A 269 3.89 18.92 6.24
N ILE A 270 4.54 20.09 6.33
CA ILE A 270 4.42 20.99 7.49
C ILE A 270 2.96 21.43 7.69
N ASP A 271 2.26 21.79 6.61
CA ASP A 271 0.84 22.11 6.66
C ASP A 271 0.02 20.93 7.22
N GLN A 272 0.38 19.69 6.87
CA GLN A 272 -0.26 18.49 7.42
C GLN A 272 0.06 18.27 8.90
N CYS A 273 1.27 18.56 9.38
CA CYS A 273 1.58 18.50 10.82
C CYS A 273 0.67 19.43 11.62
N HIS A 274 0.44 20.65 11.12
CA HIS A 274 -0.40 21.64 11.78
C HIS A 274 -1.89 21.29 11.69
N ALA A 275 -2.37 20.89 10.50
CA ALA A 275 -3.79 20.64 10.25
C ALA A 275 -4.33 19.35 10.89
N ASN A 276 -3.50 18.30 11.00
CA ASN A 276 -3.94 17.03 11.55
C ASN A 276 -4.17 17.13 13.05
N SER A 277 -5.29 16.60 13.54
CA SER A 277 -5.60 16.56 14.99
C SER A 277 -5.15 15.26 15.68
N PHE A 278 -4.91 14.20 14.92
CA PHE A 278 -4.56 12.88 15.46
C PHE A 278 -3.06 12.77 15.72
N GLU A 279 -2.69 12.37 16.94
CA GLU A 279 -1.29 12.27 17.37
C GLU A 279 -0.50 11.24 16.55
N SER A 280 -1.10 10.09 16.23
CA SER A 280 -0.51 9.06 15.38
C SER A 280 -0.16 9.60 13.98
N ASN A 281 -1.11 10.25 13.29
CA ASN A 281 -0.82 10.88 12.00
C ASN A 281 0.28 11.95 12.10
N ARG A 282 0.29 12.76 13.17
CA ARG A 282 1.35 13.76 13.37
C ARG A 282 2.73 13.12 13.48
N ILE A 283 2.85 12.02 14.20
CA ILE A 283 4.12 11.27 14.32
C ILE A 283 4.58 10.81 12.94
N GLU A 284 3.69 10.19 12.16
CA GLU A 284 4.01 9.67 10.82
C GLU A 284 4.44 10.78 9.84
N VAL A 285 3.80 11.94 9.89
CA VAL A 285 4.18 13.10 9.07
C VAL A 285 5.52 13.69 9.53
N LEU A 286 5.76 13.77 10.85
CA LEU A 286 7.04 14.21 11.40
C LEU A 286 8.18 13.26 11.02
N GLU A 287 7.93 11.95 11.02
CA GLU A 287 8.89 10.98 10.52
C GLU A 287 9.15 11.18 9.02
N ALA A 288 8.10 11.45 8.21
CA ALA A 288 8.24 11.67 6.77
C ALA A 288 9.07 12.94 6.48
N LEU A 289 8.88 14.00 7.28
CA LEU A 289 9.75 15.19 7.28
C LEU A 289 11.19 14.82 7.64
N GLY A 290 11.39 13.95 8.64
CA GLY A 290 12.71 13.44 9.00
C GLY A 290 13.40 12.70 7.85
N TYR A 291 12.67 11.84 7.15
CA TYR A 291 13.17 11.14 5.96
C TYR A 291 13.56 12.13 4.86
N LEU A 292 12.70 13.11 4.55
CA LEU A 292 12.96 14.15 3.57
C LEU A 292 14.22 14.95 3.93
N ILE A 293 14.33 15.46 5.15
CA ILE A 293 15.46 16.29 5.59
C ILE A 293 16.77 15.49 5.64
N ASP A 294 16.73 14.21 6.03
CA ASP A 294 17.94 13.40 6.08
C ASP A 294 18.49 13.10 4.68
N LYS A 295 17.62 12.71 3.74
CA LYS A 295 17.99 12.28 2.39
C LYS A 295 18.11 13.42 1.40
N PHE A 296 17.22 14.40 1.48
CA PHE A 296 17.05 15.50 0.52
C PHE A 296 16.88 16.83 1.27
N PRO A 297 17.90 17.31 2.02
CA PRO A 297 17.80 18.54 2.80
C PRO A 297 17.40 19.72 1.90
N PRO A 298 16.22 20.34 2.11
CA PRO A 298 15.80 21.48 1.31
C PRO A 298 16.77 22.66 1.47
N THR A 299 17.06 23.36 0.37
CA THR A 299 18.08 24.43 0.37
C THR A 299 17.50 25.84 0.44
N ASN A 300 16.32 26.07 -0.12
CA ASN A 300 15.65 27.37 -0.17
C ASN A 300 14.25 27.27 0.47
N PHE A 301 14.19 27.27 1.79
CA PHE A 301 12.94 27.19 2.55
C PHE A 301 12.67 28.47 3.35
N ASP A 302 11.40 28.75 3.64
CA ASP A 302 11.04 29.74 4.66
C ASP A 302 11.36 29.17 6.05
N ILE A 303 12.22 29.86 6.79
CA ILE A 303 12.64 29.42 8.12
C ILE A 303 11.45 29.33 9.08
N ASN A 304 10.43 30.17 8.88
CA ASN A 304 9.20 30.15 9.67
C ASN A 304 8.42 28.84 9.56
N SER A 305 8.59 28.07 8.48
CA SER A 305 7.96 26.76 8.33
C SER A 305 8.42 25.76 9.39
N PHE A 306 9.64 25.92 9.94
CA PHE A 306 10.15 25.07 11.03
C PHE A 306 9.53 25.38 12.39
N ARG A 307 8.89 26.54 12.55
CA ARG A 307 8.32 26.98 13.83
C ARG A 307 7.37 25.94 14.42
N ILE A 308 6.55 25.33 13.57
CA ILE A 308 5.58 24.30 13.95
C ILE A 308 6.28 23.10 14.61
N ILE A 309 7.47 22.71 14.15
CA ILE A 309 8.23 21.59 14.74
C ILE A 309 8.69 21.95 16.16
N PHE A 310 9.17 23.17 16.37
CA PHE A 310 9.61 23.64 17.70
C PHE A 310 8.44 23.78 18.68
N ASP A 311 7.28 24.25 18.23
CA ASP A 311 6.09 24.36 19.08
C ASP A 311 5.58 22.97 19.54
N LEU A 312 5.84 21.90 18.75
CA LEU A 312 5.45 20.53 19.08
C LEU A 312 6.29 19.88 20.20
N ILE A 313 7.41 20.47 20.62
CA ILE A 313 8.20 19.99 21.78
C ILE A 313 7.34 19.98 23.04
N ASN A 314 6.48 20.99 23.19
CA ASN A 314 5.60 21.17 24.34
C ASN A 314 4.23 20.50 24.12
N SER A 315 4.12 19.58 23.15
CA SER A 315 2.93 18.76 22.94
C SER A 315 2.55 17.99 24.20
N SER A 316 1.25 17.84 24.44
CA SER A 316 0.70 17.02 25.52
C SER A 316 1.02 15.53 25.36
N SER A 317 1.37 15.11 24.14
CA SER A 317 1.72 13.73 23.80
C SER A 317 3.23 13.54 23.86
N PRO A 318 3.75 12.68 24.77
CA PRO A 318 5.18 12.41 24.86
C PRO A 318 5.77 11.85 23.56
N SER A 319 5.00 11.03 22.83
CA SER A 319 5.45 10.45 21.55
C SER A 319 5.64 11.51 20.47
N VAL A 320 4.69 12.44 20.32
CA VAL A 320 4.82 13.55 19.37
C VAL A 320 5.98 14.48 19.75
N SER A 321 6.12 14.77 21.05
CA SER A 321 7.20 15.59 21.60
C SER A 321 8.57 14.96 21.29
N ASN A 322 8.72 13.65 21.53
CA ASN A 322 9.96 12.94 21.26
C ASN A 322 10.30 12.88 19.76
N THR A 323 9.31 12.63 18.89
CA THR A 323 9.55 12.64 17.43
C THR A 323 9.95 14.03 16.93
N ALA A 324 9.35 15.09 17.48
CA ALA A 324 9.74 16.46 17.17
C ALA A 324 11.17 16.79 17.66
N LEU A 325 11.54 16.35 18.88
CA LEU A 325 12.91 16.50 19.40
C LEU A 325 13.94 15.77 18.52
N ASN A 326 13.62 14.55 18.08
CA ASN A 326 14.46 13.80 17.14
C ASN A 326 14.66 14.59 15.83
N LEU A 327 13.57 15.18 15.30
CA LEU A 327 13.63 16.00 14.09
C LEU A 327 14.48 17.25 14.30
N ILE A 328 14.42 17.90 15.47
CA ILE A 328 15.26 19.06 15.81
C ILE A 328 16.74 18.65 15.89
N CYS A 329 17.05 17.49 16.45
CA CYS A 329 18.42 16.97 16.46
C CYS A 329 18.94 16.73 15.03
N LEU A 330 18.09 16.20 14.14
CA LEU A 330 18.42 16.09 12.72
C LEU A 330 18.65 17.46 12.08
N LEU A 331 17.83 18.46 12.37
CA LEU A 331 18.01 19.82 11.88
C LEU A 331 19.32 20.44 12.35
N ASN A 332 19.70 20.22 13.60
CA ASN A 332 21.00 20.61 14.12
C ASN A 332 22.13 19.99 13.30
N SER A 333 22.05 18.68 13.01
CA SER A 333 23.08 17.98 12.24
C SER A 333 23.22 18.47 10.79
N LYS A 334 22.14 18.97 10.17
CA LYS A 334 22.13 19.38 8.75
C LYS A 334 22.39 20.87 8.55
N TYR A 335 21.86 21.73 9.43
CA TYR A 335 21.87 23.19 9.27
C TYR A 335 22.53 23.95 10.43
N GLY A 336 22.81 23.28 11.56
CA GLY A 336 23.23 23.90 12.81
C GLY A 336 22.08 24.60 13.55
N LEU A 337 22.05 24.50 14.88
CA LEU A 337 21.06 25.17 15.72
C LEU A 337 21.12 26.69 15.66
N ASP A 338 22.29 27.26 15.39
CA ASP A 338 22.47 28.72 15.26
C ASP A 338 21.56 29.31 14.17
N SER A 339 21.26 28.52 13.13
CA SER A 339 20.31 28.89 12.09
C SER A 339 18.88 29.13 12.62
N PHE A 340 18.54 28.57 13.78
CA PHE A 340 17.20 28.61 14.39
C PHE A 340 17.16 29.39 15.72
N GLU A 341 18.12 30.28 15.98
CA GLU A 341 18.21 31.07 17.23
C GLU A 341 16.91 31.81 17.59
N GLU A 342 16.19 32.36 16.60
CA GLU A 342 14.92 33.06 16.84
C GLU A 342 13.88 32.16 17.50
N PHE A 343 13.85 30.87 17.14
CA PHE A 343 12.92 29.90 17.73
C PHE A 343 13.42 29.41 19.08
N LEU A 344 14.71 29.14 19.21
CA LEU A 344 15.34 28.72 20.46
C LEU A 344 15.21 29.77 21.57
N ASN A 345 15.26 31.05 21.22
CA ASN A 345 15.08 32.16 22.17
C ASN A 345 13.62 32.31 22.65
N SER A 346 12.67 31.71 21.95
CA SER A 346 11.24 31.83 22.24
C SER A 346 10.65 30.65 23.01
N ILE A 347 11.39 29.55 23.13
CA ILE A 347 10.98 28.35 23.89
C ILE A 347 11.42 28.45 25.35
N ASP A 348 10.76 27.71 26.23
CA ASP A 348 11.01 27.75 27.67
C ASP A 348 12.28 26.96 28.07
N GLN A 349 12.86 27.30 29.22
CA GLN A 349 14.12 26.68 29.71
C GLN A 349 14.04 25.15 29.81
N ASN A 350 12.85 24.60 30.06
CA ASN A 350 12.63 23.16 30.11
C ASN A 350 12.73 22.52 28.71
N ALA A 351 12.15 23.14 27.68
CA ALA A 351 12.31 22.69 26.30
C ALA A 351 13.76 22.79 25.84
N THR A 352 14.48 23.86 26.19
CA THR A 352 15.92 24.00 25.89
C THR A 352 16.75 22.89 26.52
N ALA A 353 16.47 22.52 27.77
CA ALA A 353 17.16 21.41 28.44
C ALA A 353 16.90 20.07 27.73
N LYS A 354 15.65 19.79 27.34
CA LYS A 354 15.28 18.58 26.58
C LYS A 354 16.00 18.48 25.23
N ILE A 355 16.13 19.59 24.52
CA ILE A 355 16.87 19.65 23.24
C ILE A 355 18.33 19.29 23.46
N ASN A 356 19.00 19.92 24.43
CA ASN A 356 20.41 19.66 24.70
C ASN A 356 20.68 18.21 25.11
N GLU A 357 19.84 17.65 25.98
CA GLU A 357 19.91 16.23 26.38
C GLU A 357 19.75 15.30 25.17
N HIS A 358 18.77 15.56 24.29
CA HIS A 358 18.56 14.74 23.10
C HIS A 358 19.69 14.87 22.08
N ILE A 359 20.33 16.03 21.96
CA ILE A 359 21.50 16.22 21.07
C ILE A 359 22.69 15.39 21.56
N GLU A 360 22.99 15.42 22.86
CA GLU A 360 24.05 14.58 23.44
C GLU A 360 23.78 13.08 23.20
N LEU A 361 22.52 12.65 23.26
CA LEU A 361 22.13 11.28 22.92
C LEU A 361 22.22 10.98 21.42
N PHE A 362 21.89 11.96 20.56
CA PHE A 362 21.91 11.84 19.11
C PHE A 362 23.33 11.67 18.56
N GLU A 363 24.32 12.38 19.11
CA GLU A 363 25.73 12.24 18.73
C GLU A 363 26.30 10.84 19.02
N ASN A 364 25.69 10.10 19.96
CA ASN A 364 26.11 8.77 20.36
C ASN A 364 25.35 7.62 19.67
N ASN A 365 24.31 7.90 18.88
CA ASN A 365 23.45 6.85 18.29
C ASN A 365 22.87 7.28 16.92
N SER A 366 23.37 6.72 15.81
CA SER A 366 23.06 7.17 14.44
C SER A 366 21.79 6.59 13.79
N GLN A 367 20.87 5.97 14.55
CA GLN A 367 19.66 5.31 14.04
C GLN A 367 18.38 5.82 14.75
N ILE A 368 17.82 6.95 14.30
CA ILE A 368 16.73 7.63 15.03
C ILE A 368 15.42 7.80 14.21
N PHE A 369 15.40 7.54 12.90
CA PHE A 369 14.19 7.64 12.07
C PHE A 369 13.74 6.28 11.49
N PRO A 370 12.62 5.69 11.97
CA PRO A 370 12.11 4.39 11.52
C PRO A 370 11.73 4.31 10.04
N LEU A 371 11.31 5.42 9.41
CA LEU A 371 10.95 5.46 7.99
C LEU A 371 12.11 5.19 7.03
N LYS A 372 13.36 5.24 7.50
CA LYS A 372 14.56 4.90 6.72
C LYS A 372 14.58 3.44 6.27
N ASN A 373 13.78 2.57 6.91
CA ASN A 373 13.76 1.12 6.70
C ASN A 373 12.46 0.60 6.05
N SER A 374 11.57 1.46 5.53
CA SER A 374 10.30 1.01 4.95
C SER A 374 10.47 0.46 3.51
N MET A 375 10.99 -0.76 3.41
CA MET A 375 10.93 -1.56 2.17
C MET A 375 9.58 -2.28 2.11
N PHE A 376 8.82 -2.04 1.03
CA PHE A 376 7.53 -2.67 0.81
C PHE A 376 7.69 -3.94 -0.03
N LEU A 377 7.72 -5.08 0.64
CA LEU A 377 7.29 -6.35 0.07
C LEU A 377 5.94 -6.70 0.72
N ILE A 378 4.92 -6.89 -0.12
CA ILE A 378 3.59 -7.34 0.29
C ILE A 378 3.72 -8.82 0.69
N ASP A 379 3.48 -9.15 1.96
CA ASP A 379 3.45 -10.53 2.42
C ASP A 379 2.05 -11.16 2.21
N SER A 380 2.04 -12.43 1.80
CA SER A 380 0.82 -13.14 1.41
C SER A 380 -0.18 -13.32 2.57
N TYR A 381 0.26 -13.19 3.82
CA TYR A 381 -0.61 -13.24 5.01
C TYR A 381 -1.61 -12.08 5.01
N THR A 382 -1.20 -10.94 4.49
CA THR A 382 -1.98 -9.73 4.70
C THR A 382 -2.87 -9.40 3.50
N ILE A 383 -2.55 -9.96 2.32
CA ILE A 383 -3.53 -10.25 1.25
C ILE A 383 -4.64 -11.20 1.77
N MET A 384 -4.29 -12.21 2.57
CA MET A 384 -5.24 -13.21 3.10
C MET A 384 -6.21 -12.63 4.14
N GLN A 385 -5.76 -11.74 5.03
CA GLN A 385 -6.65 -11.04 5.97
C GLN A 385 -7.59 -10.06 5.26
N ALA A 386 -7.09 -9.37 4.22
CA ALA A 386 -7.92 -8.55 3.35
C ALA A 386 -9.04 -9.40 2.73
N ILE A 387 -8.69 -10.49 2.03
CA ILE A 387 -9.64 -11.41 1.37
C ILE A 387 -10.70 -11.92 2.35
N LYS A 388 -10.30 -12.27 3.59
CA LYS A 388 -11.23 -12.78 4.61
C LYS A 388 -12.25 -11.74 5.07
N SER A 389 -11.84 -10.48 5.24
CA SER A 389 -12.75 -9.36 5.56
C SER A 389 -13.70 -9.03 4.41
N ILE A 390 -13.25 -9.22 3.16
CA ILE A 390 -14.01 -8.97 1.94
C ILE A 390 -15.11 -10.02 1.73
N THR A 391 -14.81 -11.30 1.97
CA THR A 391 -15.78 -12.40 1.87
C THR A 391 -16.91 -12.28 2.90
N GLY A 392 -16.63 -11.66 4.05
CA GLY A 392 -17.63 -11.35 5.07
C GLY A 392 -18.60 -10.24 4.66
N LEU A 393 -18.10 -9.17 4.02
CA LEU A 393 -18.91 -8.03 3.58
C LEU A 393 -19.73 -8.35 2.32
N MET A 394 -19.21 -9.17 1.40
CA MET A 394 -19.96 -9.61 0.21
C MET A 394 -21.17 -10.51 0.56
N LYS A 395 -21.10 -11.27 1.66
CA LYS A 395 -22.24 -12.09 2.13
C LYS A 395 -23.45 -11.26 2.54
N SER A 396 -23.24 -10.07 3.12
CA SER A 396 -24.35 -9.21 3.55
C SER A 396 -24.99 -8.40 2.42
N GLU A 397 -24.27 -8.09 1.36
CA GLU A 397 -24.79 -7.32 0.21
C GLU A 397 -25.49 -8.21 -0.84
N ILE A 398 -25.08 -9.48 -0.99
CA ILE A 398 -25.69 -10.42 -1.95
C ILE A 398 -27.08 -10.90 -1.48
N GLU A 399 -27.34 -10.95 -0.17
CA GLU A 399 -28.67 -11.29 0.36
C GLU A 399 -29.72 -10.23 -0.01
N SER A 400 -29.33 -8.97 -0.25
CA SER A 400 -30.26 -7.91 -0.68
C SER A 400 -30.60 -7.88 -2.17
N ASP A 401 -29.74 -8.41 -3.05
CA ASP A 401 -29.92 -8.31 -4.51
C ASP A 401 -30.55 -9.56 -5.15
N SER A 402 -31.03 -10.50 -4.34
CA SER A 402 -31.70 -11.75 -4.78
C SER A 402 -33.11 -11.57 -5.37
N LYS A 403 -33.42 -10.42 -5.98
CA LYS A 403 -34.68 -10.15 -6.69
C LYS A 403 -34.49 -9.47 -8.05
N SER A 404 -33.74 -10.08 -8.95
CA SER A 404 -34.07 -10.02 -10.38
C SER A 404 -33.25 -11.05 -11.14
N GLY A 405 -33.88 -12.15 -11.51
CA GLY A 405 -33.29 -13.13 -12.41
C GLY A 405 -33.15 -12.57 -13.82
N GLN A 406 -31.99 -12.81 -14.42
CA GLN A 406 -31.87 -13.05 -15.86
C GLN A 406 -30.55 -13.78 -16.13
N ILE A 407 -30.63 -14.68 -17.11
CA ILE A 407 -29.64 -15.68 -17.53
C ILE A 407 -28.41 -14.97 -18.09
N TYR A 408 -27.25 -15.10 -17.45
CA TYR A 408 -25.96 -14.65 -17.97
C TYR A 408 -25.08 -15.85 -18.33
N THR A 409 -24.32 -15.72 -19.42
CA THR A 409 -23.15 -16.54 -19.72
C THR A 409 -22.22 -16.49 -18.52
N GLN A 410 -22.05 -17.62 -17.81
CA GLN A 410 -21.35 -17.66 -16.51
C GLN A 410 -19.97 -17.01 -16.60
N ASP A 411 -19.77 -15.94 -15.82
CA ASP A 411 -18.49 -15.27 -15.70
C ASP A 411 -17.51 -16.21 -14.98
N PHE A 412 -16.20 -16.17 -15.30
CA PHE A 412 -15.23 -17.08 -14.67
C PHE A 412 -15.21 -16.92 -13.13
N GLN A 413 -15.48 -15.70 -12.66
CA GLN A 413 -15.62 -15.43 -11.23
C GLN A 413 -16.85 -16.10 -10.60
N GLU A 414 -17.95 -16.22 -11.35
CA GLU A 414 -19.14 -16.95 -10.90
C GLU A 414 -18.82 -18.44 -10.79
N ILE A 415 -18.11 -19.01 -11.76
CA ILE A 415 -17.67 -20.42 -11.71
C ILE A 415 -16.80 -20.68 -10.46
N VAL A 416 -15.85 -19.79 -10.16
CA VAL A 416 -14.98 -19.93 -8.96
C VAL A 416 -15.77 -19.73 -7.66
N PHE A 417 -16.80 -18.87 -7.68
CA PHE A 417 -17.70 -18.68 -6.54
C PHE A 417 -18.60 -19.89 -6.30
N ASP A 418 -19.12 -20.50 -7.37
CA ASP A 418 -20.00 -21.66 -7.34
C ASP A 418 -19.32 -22.91 -6.74
N ILE A 419 -17.98 -22.98 -6.74
CA ILE A 419 -17.20 -23.99 -5.98
C ILE A 419 -17.59 -23.96 -4.49
N LEU A 420 -17.81 -22.77 -3.93
CA LEU A 420 -18.12 -22.56 -2.52
C LEU A 420 -19.62 -22.61 -2.22
N ASP A 421 -20.46 -22.87 -3.22
CA ASP A 421 -21.91 -22.91 -3.06
C ASP A 421 -22.34 -23.98 -2.04
N LYS A 422 -23.46 -23.78 -1.34
CA LYS A 422 -23.97 -24.76 -0.38
C LYS A 422 -24.51 -26.02 -1.09
N ASN A 423 -24.99 -25.87 -2.32
CA ASN A 423 -25.47 -26.95 -3.15
C ASN A 423 -24.28 -27.71 -3.76
N LYS A 424 -24.13 -28.97 -3.33
CA LYS A 424 -23.07 -29.87 -3.77
C LYS A 424 -23.07 -30.08 -5.29
N ASP A 425 -24.25 -30.12 -5.92
CA ASP A 425 -24.35 -30.32 -7.37
C ASP A 425 -23.84 -29.11 -8.15
N LEU A 426 -24.12 -27.89 -7.68
CA LEU A 426 -23.57 -26.67 -8.30
C LEU A 426 -22.06 -26.60 -8.15
N SER A 427 -21.54 -26.96 -6.97
CA SER A 427 -20.09 -27.05 -6.76
C SER A 427 -19.44 -28.10 -7.67
N ILE A 428 -20.07 -29.27 -7.87
CA ILE A 428 -19.56 -30.31 -8.78
C ILE A 428 -19.56 -29.81 -10.23
N VAL A 429 -20.64 -29.17 -10.68
CA VAL A 429 -20.74 -28.61 -12.04
C VAL A 429 -19.66 -27.55 -12.27
N ALA A 430 -19.44 -26.66 -11.31
CA ALA A 430 -18.39 -25.64 -11.39
C ALA A 430 -16.98 -26.26 -11.48
N LEU A 431 -16.71 -27.30 -10.69
CA LEU A 431 -15.43 -28.01 -10.73
C LEU A 431 -15.22 -28.74 -12.07
N ASP A 432 -16.26 -29.37 -12.61
CA ASP A 432 -16.21 -30.03 -13.92
C ASP A 432 -16.01 -29.02 -15.06
N GLU A 433 -16.59 -27.82 -14.93
CA GLU A 433 -16.35 -26.73 -15.88
C GLU A 433 -14.89 -26.25 -15.83
N ILE A 434 -14.30 -26.11 -14.63
CA ILE A 434 -12.86 -25.79 -14.49
C ILE A 434 -11.98 -26.88 -15.13
N LEU A 435 -12.31 -28.16 -14.92
CA LEU A 435 -11.62 -29.27 -15.59
C LEU A 435 -11.75 -29.19 -17.13
N ALA A 436 -12.92 -28.81 -17.64
CA ALA A 436 -13.15 -28.64 -19.07
C ALA A 436 -12.37 -27.43 -19.62
N MET A 437 -12.32 -26.33 -18.89
CA MET A 437 -11.55 -25.13 -19.23
C MET A 437 -10.05 -25.42 -19.32
N MET A 438 -9.50 -26.29 -18.47
CA MET A 438 -8.08 -26.69 -18.51
C MET A 438 -7.69 -27.44 -19.80
N LYS A 439 -8.65 -28.03 -20.52
CA LYS A 439 -8.40 -28.71 -21.81
C LYS A 439 -8.25 -27.71 -22.98
N SER A 440 -8.80 -26.50 -22.86
CA SER A 440 -8.70 -25.46 -23.89
C SER A 440 -7.50 -24.56 -23.62
N LYS A 441 -6.64 -24.37 -24.64
CA LYS A 441 -5.46 -23.49 -24.53
C LYS A 441 -5.82 -22.04 -24.20
N GLU A 442 -6.90 -21.52 -24.78
CA GLU A 442 -7.35 -20.14 -24.55
C GLU A 442 -7.95 -19.96 -23.15
N LYS A 443 -8.78 -20.90 -22.70
CA LYS A 443 -9.43 -20.83 -21.37
C LYS A 443 -8.46 -21.13 -20.23
N LYS A 444 -7.42 -21.92 -20.49
CA LYS A 444 -6.34 -22.21 -19.52
C LYS A 444 -5.63 -20.93 -19.07
N VAL A 445 -5.47 -19.92 -19.93
CA VAL A 445 -4.85 -18.62 -19.56
C VAL A 445 -5.61 -17.94 -18.42
N LYS A 446 -6.95 -17.92 -18.48
CA LYS A 446 -7.79 -17.34 -17.42
C LYS A 446 -7.63 -18.05 -16.07
N ILE A 447 -7.40 -19.37 -16.10
CA ILE A 447 -7.13 -20.16 -14.90
C ILE A 447 -5.73 -19.82 -14.36
N VAL A 448 -4.71 -19.68 -15.21
CA VAL A 448 -3.36 -19.30 -14.78
C VAL A 448 -3.37 -17.94 -14.10
N GLU A 449 -4.09 -16.95 -14.65
CA GLU A 449 -4.22 -15.61 -14.08
C GLU A 449 -4.91 -15.60 -12.70
N ASN A 450 -5.71 -16.62 -12.38
CA ASN A 450 -6.51 -16.71 -11.16
C ASN A 450 -6.27 -18.01 -10.37
N VAL A 451 -5.11 -18.64 -10.58
CA VAL A 451 -4.84 -19.99 -10.06
C VAL A 451 -4.89 -20.05 -8.54
N ASP A 452 -4.46 -18.97 -7.87
CA ASP A 452 -4.55 -18.80 -6.43
C ASP A 452 -6.00 -18.86 -5.94
N HIS A 453 -6.93 -18.16 -6.61
CA HIS A 453 -8.34 -18.15 -6.23
C HIS A 453 -8.97 -19.53 -6.37
N VAL A 454 -8.68 -20.24 -7.46
CA VAL A 454 -9.21 -21.60 -7.68
C VAL A 454 -8.70 -22.56 -6.61
N VAL A 455 -7.39 -22.58 -6.34
CA VAL A 455 -6.79 -23.49 -5.34
C VAL A 455 -7.28 -23.17 -3.93
N LEU A 456 -7.43 -21.88 -3.58
CA LEU A 456 -7.98 -21.47 -2.29
C LEU A 456 -9.45 -21.87 -2.15
N SER A 457 -10.29 -21.62 -3.15
CA SER A 457 -11.71 -22.04 -3.14
C SER A 457 -11.83 -23.56 -2.99
N CYS A 458 -11.04 -24.33 -3.74
CA CYS A 458 -11.00 -25.79 -3.60
C CYS A 458 -10.56 -26.22 -2.19
N SER A 459 -9.55 -25.57 -1.61
CA SER A 459 -9.02 -25.92 -0.28
C SER A 459 -10.04 -25.62 0.84
N VAL A 460 -10.75 -24.49 0.74
CA VAL A 460 -11.85 -24.16 1.68
C VAL A 460 -12.98 -25.16 1.53
N LYS A 461 -13.44 -25.41 0.30
CA LYS A 461 -14.53 -26.35 0.06
C LYS A 461 -14.19 -27.77 0.51
N LEU A 462 -12.93 -28.18 0.36
CA LEU A 462 -12.45 -29.49 0.81
C LEU A 462 -12.53 -29.63 2.33
N LEU A 463 -12.13 -28.60 3.09
CA LEU A 463 -12.27 -28.58 4.55
C LEU A 463 -13.72 -28.72 4.99
N ASP A 464 -14.62 -27.93 4.39
CA ASP A 464 -16.04 -27.95 4.72
C ASP A 464 -16.68 -29.31 4.37
N THR A 465 -16.38 -29.82 3.18
CA THR A 465 -16.93 -31.09 2.68
C THR A 465 -16.46 -32.28 3.50
N ILE A 466 -15.19 -32.29 3.92
CA ILE A 466 -14.66 -33.39 4.74
C ILE A 466 -15.13 -33.28 6.19
N SER A 467 -15.31 -32.08 6.71
CA SER A 467 -15.96 -31.91 8.02
C SER A 467 -17.40 -32.46 7.99
N GLU A 468 -18.16 -32.19 6.93
CA GLU A 468 -19.48 -32.78 6.73
C GLU A 468 -19.41 -34.32 6.61
N PHE A 469 -18.42 -34.83 5.85
CA PHE A 469 -18.19 -36.27 5.65
C PHE A 469 -17.96 -37.01 6.96
N ILE A 470 -17.11 -36.45 7.83
CA ILE A 470 -16.77 -37.01 9.12
C ILE A 470 -17.98 -37.00 10.06
N SER A 471 -18.80 -35.94 10.01
CA SER A 471 -19.97 -35.80 10.89
C SER A 471 -21.17 -36.68 10.50
N THR A 472 -21.18 -37.23 9.28
CA THR A 472 -22.34 -37.93 8.72
C THR A 472 -22.18 -39.46 8.85
N GLU A 473 -23.10 -40.15 9.51
CA GLU A 473 -23.04 -41.62 9.68
C GLU A 473 -23.10 -42.41 8.36
N LYS A 474 -23.79 -41.87 7.35
CA LYS A 474 -23.91 -42.44 6.00
C LYS A 474 -23.70 -41.35 4.95
N PRO A 475 -22.45 -41.10 4.54
CA PRO A 475 -22.15 -40.08 3.54
C PRO A 475 -22.83 -40.38 2.21
N ASP A 476 -23.46 -39.36 1.63
CA ASP A 476 -24.16 -39.47 0.35
C ASP A 476 -23.19 -39.60 -0.83
N ARG A 477 -23.69 -40.08 -1.98
CA ARG A 477 -22.89 -40.24 -3.21
C ARG A 477 -22.33 -38.90 -3.69
N HIS A 478 -23.05 -37.80 -3.49
CA HIS A 478 -22.68 -36.47 -3.94
C HIS A 478 -21.46 -35.93 -3.18
N LEU A 479 -21.31 -36.28 -1.89
CA LEU A 479 -20.18 -35.88 -1.07
C LEU A 479 -18.88 -36.56 -1.52
N PHE A 480 -18.96 -37.86 -1.81
CA PHE A 480 -17.84 -38.58 -2.41
C PHE A 480 -17.48 -38.04 -3.80
N GLN A 481 -18.48 -37.69 -4.61
CA GLN A 481 -18.25 -37.08 -5.92
C GLN A 481 -17.58 -35.72 -5.79
N LEU A 482 -18.02 -34.89 -4.86
CA LEU A 482 -17.47 -33.57 -4.61
C LEU A 482 -16.01 -33.63 -4.12
N ILE A 483 -15.69 -34.52 -3.17
CA ILE A 483 -14.31 -34.75 -2.72
C ILE A 483 -13.42 -35.16 -3.91
N ASN A 484 -13.89 -36.10 -4.73
CA ASN A 484 -13.15 -36.55 -5.91
C ASN A 484 -12.97 -35.43 -6.95
N SER A 485 -14.01 -34.60 -7.20
CA SER A 485 -13.91 -33.48 -8.14
C SER A 485 -12.96 -32.40 -7.66
N LEU A 486 -12.98 -32.06 -6.37
CA LEU A 486 -12.04 -31.11 -5.75
C LEU A 486 -10.59 -31.61 -5.90
N GLN A 487 -10.34 -32.87 -5.55
CA GLN A 487 -9.02 -33.47 -5.66
C GLN A 487 -8.53 -33.51 -7.12
N LYS A 488 -9.40 -33.85 -8.08
CA LYS A 488 -9.06 -33.86 -9.51
C LYS A 488 -8.68 -32.47 -10.02
N VAL A 489 -9.41 -31.43 -9.64
CA VAL A 489 -9.10 -30.05 -10.04
C VAL A 489 -7.74 -29.64 -9.50
N VAL A 490 -7.50 -29.80 -8.20
CA VAL A 490 -6.23 -29.44 -7.58
C VAL A 490 -5.10 -30.24 -8.22
N ARG A 491 -5.22 -31.56 -8.33
CA ARG A 491 -4.22 -32.42 -8.97
C ARG A 491 -3.90 -31.97 -10.40
N SER A 492 -4.91 -31.69 -11.22
CA SER A 492 -4.71 -31.25 -12.59
C SER A 492 -4.02 -29.88 -12.69
N ILE A 493 -4.21 -28.99 -11.72
CA ILE A 493 -3.48 -27.70 -11.65
C ILE A 493 -1.98 -27.94 -11.42
N PHE A 494 -1.63 -28.86 -10.51
CA PHE A 494 -0.23 -29.18 -10.22
C PHE A 494 0.44 -29.96 -11.37
N GLU A 495 -0.21 -31.01 -11.89
CA GLU A 495 0.31 -31.81 -13.02
C GLU A 495 0.49 -31.00 -14.31
N SER A 496 -0.27 -29.93 -14.48
CA SER A 496 -0.15 -29.03 -15.64
C SER A 496 0.92 -27.94 -15.50
N GLY A 497 1.68 -27.95 -14.39
CA GLY A 497 2.75 -27.02 -14.08
C GLY A 497 2.29 -25.67 -13.53
N MET A 498 0.98 -25.44 -13.37
CA MET A 498 0.44 -24.19 -12.84
C MET A 498 0.74 -24.01 -11.34
N GLY A 499 1.00 -25.12 -10.63
CA GLY A 499 1.44 -25.11 -9.23
C GLY A 499 2.71 -24.30 -8.95
N LYS A 500 3.57 -24.08 -9.96
CA LYS A 500 4.79 -23.25 -9.85
C LYS A 500 4.49 -21.75 -9.76
N VAL A 501 3.34 -21.31 -10.26
CA VAL A 501 2.96 -19.90 -10.32
C VAL A 501 2.29 -19.44 -9.01
N LEU A 502 1.71 -20.38 -8.24
CA LEU A 502 0.99 -20.09 -6.99
C LEU A 502 1.81 -19.22 -6.03
N ALA A 503 1.12 -18.37 -5.27
CA ALA A 503 1.72 -17.62 -4.19
C ALA A 503 2.02 -18.52 -2.98
N THR A 504 3.04 -18.17 -2.20
CA THR A 504 3.43 -18.87 -0.96
C THR A 504 2.25 -19.00 0.00
N GLY A 505 1.40 -17.98 0.12
CA GLY A 505 0.20 -18.02 0.96
C GLY A 505 -0.85 -19.05 0.51
N SER A 506 -1.04 -19.23 -0.79
CA SER A 506 -2.00 -20.19 -1.35
C SER A 506 -1.51 -21.62 -1.16
N LEU A 507 -0.21 -21.86 -1.41
CA LEU A 507 0.44 -23.15 -1.14
C LEU A 507 0.34 -23.51 0.35
N LYS A 508 0.66 -22.54 1.23
CA LYS A 508 0.54 -22.69 2.68
C LYS A 508 -0.86 -23.12 3.10
N PHE A 509 -1.90 -22.45 2.59
CA PHE A 509 -3.28 -22.78 2.95
C PHE A 509 -3.73 -24.14 2.39
N CYS A 510 -3.33 -24.46 1.16
CA CYS A 510 -3.62 -25.76 0.57
C CYS A 510 -2.99 -26.90 1.40
N LEU A 511 -1.71 -26.78 1.75
CA LEU A 511 -1.02 -27.76 2.62
C LEU A 511 -1.64 -27.82 4.02
N TYR A 512 -1.99 -26.68 4.64
CA TYR A 512 -2.72 -26.66 5.91
C TYR A 512 -4.03 -27.46 5.83
N SER A 513 -4.81 -27.24 4.78
CA SER A 513 -6.10 -27.90 4.61
C SER A 513 -5.93 -29.42 4.55
N LEU A 514 -4.95 -29.90 3.78
CA LEU A 514 -4.67 -31.32 3.63
C LEU A 514 -4.13 -31.94 4.93
N PHE A 515 -3.19 -31.30 5.60
CA PHE A 515 -2.62 -31.82 6.86
C PHE A 515 -3.68 -31.89 7.96
N LYS A 516 -4.52 -30.86 8.07
CA LYS A 516 -5.59 -30.84 9.06
C LYS A 516 -6.55 -32.01 8.87
N ILE A 517 -6.89 -32.30 7.61
CA ILE A 517 -7.76 -33.42 7.26
C ILE A 517 -7.07 -34.77 7.50
N GLN A 518 -5.83 -34.93 7.04
CA GLN A 518 -5.08 -36.19 7.16
C GLN A 518 -4.84 -36.61 8.61
N LEU A 519 -4.76 -35.64 9.52
CA LEU A 519 -4.52 -35.86 10.94
C LEU A 519 -5.82 -35.99 11.76
N ASP A 520 -6.99 -35.86 11.14
CA ASP A 520 -8.26 -36.06 11.83
C ASP A 520 -8.51 -37.56 12.06
N THR A 521 -8.52 -37.95 13.34
CA THR A 521 -8.69 -39.36 13.76
C THR A 521 -10.06 -39.94 13.41
N ASN A 522 -11.03 -39.11 13.06
CA ASN A 522 -12.38 -39.54 12.68
C ASN A 522 -12.48 -39.92 11.19
N LEU A 523 -11.45 -39.62 10.38
CA LEU A 523 -11.42 -40.00 8.96
C LEU A 523 -11.09 -41.49 8.80
N LYS A 524 -12.10 -42.36 8.94
CA LYS A 524 -11.95 -43.83 8.89
C LYS A 524 -11.80 -44.41 7.49
N HIS A 525 -11.92 -43.59 6.44
CA HIS A 525 -11.89 -44.05 5.05
C HIS A 525 -10.46 -44.05 4.49
N GLU A 526 -9.75 -45.18 4.61
CA GLU A 526 -8.36 -45.35 4.14
C GLU A 526 -8.16 -44.96 2.67
N SER A 527 -9.14 -45.22 1.80
CA SER A 527 -9.08 -44.83 0.39
C SER A 527 -9.05 -43.31 0.19
N THR A 528 -9.75 -42.55 1.02
CA THR A 528 -9.76 -41.08 0.95
C THR A 528 -8.45 -40.51 1.48
N LEU A 529 -7.91 -41.11 2.56
CA LEU A 529 -6.62 -40.74 3.11
C LEU A 529 -5.49 -40.95 2.08
N ALA A 530 -5.43 -42.12 1.45
CA ALA A 530 -4.43 -42.43 0.43
C ALA A 530 -4.45 -41.45 -0.76
N VAL A 531 -5.64 -41.00 -1.18
CA VAL A 531 -5.77 -40.01 -2.25
C VAL A 531 -5.30 -38.63 -1.80
N LEU A 532 -5.60 -38.22 -0.57
CA LEU A 532 -5.11 -36.96 -0.02
C LEU A 532 -3.60 -36.97 0.15
N GLU A 533 -3.01 -38.08 0.57
CA GLU A 533 -1.54 -38.24 0.66
C GLU A 533 -0.91 -38.16 -0.73
N SER A 534 -1.47 -38.86 -1.72
CA SER A 534 -1.01 -38.73 -3.11
C SER A 534 -1.13 -37.29 -3.64
N LEU A 535 -2.14 -36.54 -3.21
CA LEU A 535 -2.29 -35.13 -3.58
C LEU A 535 -1.23 -34.25 -2.90
N THR A 536 -0.93 -34.50 -1.62
CA THR A 536 0.18 -33.84 -0.92
C THR A 536 1.49 -34.07 -1.66
N ASP A 537 1.78 -35.31 -2.07
CA ASP A 537 3.02 -35.62 -2.79
C ASP A 537 3.10 -34.89 -4.15
N ALA A 538 1.99 -34.83 -4.88
CA ALA A 538 1.92 -34.09 -6.14
C ALA A 538 2.16 -32.58 -5.95
N ILE A 539 1.56 -31.99 -4.91
CA ILE A 539 1.79 -30.58 -4.56
C ILE A 539 3.25 -30.35 -4.21
N LEU A 540 3.84 -31.22 -3.39
CA LEU A 540 5.24 -31.12 -3.03
C LEU A 540 6.13 -31.25 -4.27
N HIS A 541 5.86 -32.15 -5.20
CA HIS A 541 6.70 -32.31 -6.39
C HIS A 541 6.57 -31.14 -7.38
N ASP A 542 5.35 -30.69 -7.67
CA ASP A 542 5.06 -29.77 -8.78
C ASP A 542 4.97 -28.28 -8.39
N SER A 543 5.19 -27.95 -7.11
CA SER A 543 5.34 -26.57 -6.65
C SER A 543 6.75 -26.03 -6.85
N GLU A 544 6.86 -24.72 -7.09
CA GLU A 544 8.15 -24.01 -7.05
C GLU A 544 8.83 -24.23 -5.69
N ARG A 545 10.14 -24.49 -5.70
CA ARG A 545 10.89 -24.98 -4.54
C ARG A 545 10.95 -23.93 -3.43
N THR A 546 11.28 -22.69 -3.75
CA THR A 546 11.39 -21.59 -2.79
C THR A 546 10.06 -21.38 -2.06
N LYS A 547 8.99 -21.12 -2.82
CA LYS A 547 7.64 -20.86 -2.28
C LYS A 547 7.10 -22.03 -1.49
N CYS A 548 7.37 -23.27 -1.91
CA CYS A 548 6.96 -24.45 -1.18
C CYS A 548 7.70 -24.60 0.16
N LEU A 549 9.01 -24.35 0.19
CA LEU A 549 9.79 -24.36 1.42
C LEU A 549 9.34 -23.24 2.38
N CYS A 550 9.20 -22.01 1.88
CA CYS A 550 8.68 -20.87 2.63
C CYS A 550 7.27 -21.14 3.19
N ALA A 551 6.39 -21.77 2.40
CA ALA A 551 5.06 -22.16 2.87
C ALA A 551 5.11 -23.16 4.03
N LEU A 552 6.01 -24.15 3.97
CA LEU A 552 6.19 -25.14 5.04
C LEU A 552 6.79 -24.51 6.31
N ILE A 553 7.79 -23.63 6.19
CA ILE A 553 8.38 -22.91 7.33
C ILE A 553 7.34 -22.00 7.98
N ARG A 554 6.56 -21.27 7.18
CA ARG A 554 5.48 -20.42 7.68
C ARG A 554 4.38 -21.23 8.37
N LEU A 555 4.01 -22.40 7.83
CA LEU A 555 3.10 -23.33 8.53
C LEU A 555 3.68 -23.81 9.85
N MET A 556 4.97 -24.14 9.88
CA MET A 556 5.66 -24.57 11.09
C MET A 556 5.59 -23.49 12.16
N THR A 557 5.93 -22.25 11.80
CA THR A 557 5.82 -21.06 12.67
C THR A 557 4.40 -20.91 13.23
N GLU A 558 3.38 -20.92 12.36
CA GLU A 558 1.99 -20.80 12.80
C GLU A 558 1.55 -21.95 13.71
N SER A 559 2.11 -23.15 13.52
CA SER A 559 1.79 -24.33 14.33
C SER A 559 2.25 -24.18 15.77
N PHE A 560 3.40 -23.53 15.99
CA PHE A 560 3.88 -23.20 17.33
C PHE A 560 3.06 -22.06 17.95
N VAL A 561 2.84 -20.97 17.21
CA VAL A 561 2.09 -19.80 17.70
C VAL A 561 0.64 -20.13 18.05
N LYS A 562 -0.02 -20.97 17.23
CA LYS A 562 -1.44 -21.36 17.41
C LYS A 562 -1.63 -22.71 18.09
N ASN A 563 -0.54 -23.39 18.44
CA ASN A 563 -0.52 -24.71 19.06
C ASN A 563 -1.36 -25.77 18.31
N PHE A 564 -1.01 -26.05 17.05
CA PHE A 564 -1.67 -27.09 16.24
C PHE A 564 -1.34 -28.53 16.65
N GLY A 565 -0.44 -28.71 17.62
CA GLY A 565 -0.06 -30.01 18.17
C GLY A 565 1.12 -30.69 17.47
N LYS A 566 1.76 -31.61 18.19
CA LYS A 566 3.02 -32.28 17.80
C LYS A 566 2.94 -33.02 16.46
N ASN A 567 1.86 -33.80 16.25
CA ASN A 567 1.69 -34.59 15.01
C ASN A 567 1.60 -33.70 13.76
N PHE A 568 1.06 -32.49 13.89
CA PHE A 568 0.98 -31.53 12.79
C PHE A 568 2.37 -31.02 12.40
N VAL A 569 3.17 -30.66 13.41
CA VAL A 569 4.56 -30.23 13.21
C VAL A 569 5.42 -31.35 12.62
N GLU A 570 5.27 -32.60 13.10
CA GLU A 570 5.98 -33.76 12.57
C GLU A 570 5.62 -34.03 11.10
N LYS A 571 4.36 -33.83 10.70
CA LYS A 571 3.96 -33.95 9.29
C LYS A 571 4.64 -32.89 8.42
N ILE A 572 4.70 -31.63 8.88
CA ILE A 572 5.40 -30.54 8.15
C ILE A 572 6.88 -30.89 7.98
N VAL A 573 7.54 -31.28 9.07
CA VAL A 573 8.96 -31.67 9.08
C VAL A 573 9.17 -32.82 8.09
N SER A 574 8.35 -33.88 8.15
CA SER A 574 8.42 -35.00 7.21
C SER A 574 8.33 -34.56 5.75
N CYS A 575 7.44 -33.61 5.40
CA CYS A 575 7.35 -33.06 4.05
C CYS A 575 8.62 -32.28 3.64
N ILE A 576 9.22 -31.50 4.55
CA ILE A 576 10.48 -30.80 4.29
C ILE A 576 11.61 -31.81 4.04
N TRP A 577 11.75 -32.83 4.91
CA TRP A 577 12.77 -33.86 4.74
C TRP A 577 12.58 -34.62 3.44
N SER A 578 11.35 -35.08 3.15
CA SER A 578 11.05 -35.83 1.93
C SER A 578 11.43 -35.08 0.66
N LYS A 579 11.15 -33.77 0.58
CA LYS A 579 11.39 -32.97 -0.64
C LYS A 579 12.80 -32.39 -0.76
N TYR A 580 13.38 -31.95 0.35
CA TYR A 580 14.62 -31.17 0.33
C TYR A 580 15.84 -31.94 0.81
N THR A 581 15.71 -33.22 1.17
CA THR A 581 16.86 -34.03 1.59
C THR A 581 17.07 -35.25 0.71
N TYR A 582 18.32 -35.68 0.60
CA TYR A 582 18.70 -36.92 -0.06
C TYR A 582 19.79 -37.63 0.76
N LYS A 583 19.85 -38.95 0.63
CA LYS A 583 20.94 -39.74 1.19
C LYS A 583 22.13 -39.69 0.25
N ASP A 584 23.25 -39.13 0.70
CA ASP A 584 24.49 -39.15 -0.06
C ASP A 584 25.06 -40.58 -0.09
N LYS A 585 25.32 -41.08 -1.30
CA LYS A 585 25.82 -42.45 -1.53
C LYS A 585 27.23 -42.66 -1.00
N ASN A 586 28.01 -41.59 -0.81
CA ASN A 586 29.42 -41.68 -0.45
C ASN A 586 29.68 -41.48 1.06
N SER A 587 28.86 -40.68 1.73
CA SER A 587 29.04 -40.36 3.16
C SER A 587 28.03 -41.02 4.10
N ASN A 588 26.99 -41.67 3.57
CA ASN A 588 25.86 -42.22 4.33
C ASN A 588 25.15 -41.16 5.22
N GLN A 589 25.42 -39.87 4.99
CA GLN A 589 24.80 -38.73 5.67
C GLN A 589 23.61 -38.22 4.86
N ILE A 590 22.66 -37.60 5.54
CA ILE A 590 21.51 -36.94 4.90
C ILE A 590 21.92 -35.50 4.57
N ALA A 591 21.90 -35.15 3.29
CA ALA A 591 22.25 -33.82 2.80
C ALA A 591 21.01 -33.09 2.28
N PHE A 592 20.94 -31.78 2.47
CA PHE A 592 19.88 -30.96 1.88
C PHE A 592 20.22 -30.57 0.44
N SER A 593 19.32 -30.85 -0.49
CA SER A 593 19.38 -30.35 -1.86
C SER A 593 18.56 -29.07 -2.00
N LEU A 594 19.22 -27.94 -1.77
CA LEU A 594 18.59 -26.62 -1.92
C LEU A 594 18.48 -26.18 -3.39
N GLY A 595 19.18 -26.81 -4.34
CA GLY A 595 18.99 -26.55 -5.77
C GLY A 595 19.02 -25.05 -6.15
N ASP A 596 17.94 -24.61 -6.80
CA ASP A 596 17.60 -23.26 -7.27
C ASP A 596 16.73 -22.45 -6.28
N VAL A 597 16.71 -22.83 -4.99
CA VAL A 597 15.96 -22.09 -3.96
C VAL A 597 16.55 -20.70 -3.74
N ASP A 598 15.69 -19.69 -3.64
CA ASP A 598 16.08 -18.33 -3.25
C ASP A 598 16.37 -18.27 -1.74
N PHE A 599 17.62 -18.02 -1.39
CA PHE A 599 18.05 -17.98 0.00
C PHE A 599 17.58 -16.72 0.73
N VAL A 600 17.28 -15.62 0.04
CA VAL A 600 16.78 -14.39 0.68
C VAL A 600 15.39 -14.63 1.22
N GLU A 601 14.49 -15.19 0.41
CA GLU A 601 13.11 -15.49 0.84
C GLU A 601 13.07 -16.54 1.95
N VAL A 602 13.94 -17.56 1.89
CA VAL A 602 13.99 -18.61 2.91
C VAL A 602 14.57 -18.07 4.23
N MET A 603 15.66 -17.28 4.17
CA MET A 603 16.24 -16.66 5.37
C MET A 603 15.26 -15.70 6.06
N TYR A 604 14.42 -15.00 5.28
CA TYR A 604 13.36 -14.17 5.82
C TYR A 604 12.33 -14.97 6.64
N GLU A 605 11.84 -16.10 6.11
CA GLU A 605 10.89 -16.95 6.85
C GLU A 605 11.54 -17.63 8.06
N ILE A 606 12.83 -17.97 7.98
CA ILE A 606 13.59 -18.51 9.10
C ILE A 606 13.72 -17.47 10.21
N ASN A 607 14.00 -16.21 9.87
CA ASN A 607 14.07 -15.12 10.86
C ASN A 607 12.72 -14.97 11.58
N ILE A 608 11.61 -14.94 10.83
CA ILE A 608 10.27 -14.90 11.42
C ILE A 608 10.02 -16.10 12.34
N PHE A 609 10.48 -17.30 11.96
CA PHE A 609 10.35 -18.49 12.80
C PHE A 609 11.11 -18.34 14.13
N LEU A 610 12.36 -17.88 14.09
CA LEU A 610 13.20 -17.71 15.28
C LEU A 610 12.71 -16.56 16.17
N GLU A 611 12.16 -15.48 15.61
CA GLU A 611 11.49 -14.44 16.39
C GLU A 611 10.24 -14.98 17.13
N ALA A 612 9.52 -15.90 16.50
CA ALA A 612 8.33 -16.51 17.10
C ALA A 612 8.66 -17.63 18.10
N VAL A 613 9.76 -18.37 17.87
CA VAL A 613 10.21 -19.51 18.68
C VAL A 613 11.73 -19.42 18.90
N PRO A 614 12.18 -18.51 19.81
CA PRO A 614 13.60 -18.28 20.09
C PRO A 614 14.36 -19.52 20.58
N PHE A 615 15.69 -19.56 20.44
CA PHE A 615 16.52 -20.72 20.83
C PHE A 615 16.30 -21.17 22.28
N ASP A 616 16.14 -20.24 23.20
CA ASP A 616 15.93 -20.54 24.64
C ASP A 616 14.63 -21.32 24.90
N THR A 617 13.64 -21.20 24.02
CA THR A 617 12.35 -21.88 24.19
C THR A 617 12.46 -23.40 24.02
N TRP A 618 13.51 -23.89 23.35
CA TRP A 618 13.67 -25.29 22.99
C TRP A 618 14.13 -26.20 24.13
N GLU A 619 14.70 -25.64 25.19
CA GLU A 619 15.02 -26.41 26.41
C GLU A 619 13.77 -27.04 27.04
N SER A 620 12.61 -26.41 26.83
CA SER A 620 11.31 -26.86 27.35
C SER A 620 10.53 -27.76 26.39
N GLN A 621 10.99 -27.96 25.16
CA GLN A 621 10.26 -28.70 24.12
C GLN A 621 10.62 -30.18 24.11
N GLU A 622 9.61 -31.05 23.98
CA GLU A 622 9.81 -32.50 23.89
C GLU A 622 10.47 -32.95 22.56
N ASN A 623 10.43 -32.12 21.52
CA ASN A 623 10.88 -32.47 20.18
C ASN A 623 11.65 -31.31 19.53
N ASP A 624 12.96 -31.49 19.36
CA ASP A 624 13.89 -30.52 18.76
C ASP A 624 13.97 -30.63 17.22
N LEU A 625 13.27 -31.57 16.59
CA LEU A 625 13.32 -31.80 15.15
C LEU A 625 13.04 -30.54 14.30
N PRO A 626 12.07 -29.67 14.64
CA PRO A 626 11.80 -28.46 13.86
C PRO A 626 12.95 -27.45 13.93
N LEU A 627 13.54 -27.24 15.11
CA LEU A 627 14.75 -26.42 15.26
C LEU A 627 15.92 -27.01 14.47
N ARG A 628 16.09 -28.34 14.53
CA ARG A 628 17.15 -29.02 13.79
C ARG A 628 17.01 -28.81 12.28
N VAL A 629 15.79 -28.81 11.74
CA VAL A 629 15.53 -28.47 10.34
C VAL A 629 15.98 -27.04 10.04
N ILE A 630 15.57 -26.08 10.87
CA ILE A 630 15.94 -24.67 10.70
C ILE A 630 17.46 -24.47 10.76
N ASN A 631 18.11 -25.01 11.78
CA ASN A 631 19.57 -24.96 11.93
C ASN A 631 20.29 -25.59 10.74
N THR A 632 19.78 -26.72 10.25
CA THR A 632 20.36 -27.38 9.07
C THR A 632 20.18 -26.51 7.82
N LEU A 633 19.02 -25.88 7.63
CA LEU A 633 18.80 -24.97 6.49
C LEU A 633 19.76 -23.78 6.54
N ILE A 634 19.91 -23.12 7.69
CA ILE A 634 20.85 -22.01 7.86
C ILE A 634 22.28 -22.47 7.57
N HIS A 635 22.69 -23.60 8.13
CA HIS A 635 24.02 -24.18 7.90
C HIS A 635 24.28 -24.45 6.41
N GLN A 636 23.30 -24.98 5.69
CA GLN A 636 23.42 -25.31 4.27
C GLN A 636 23.44 -24.05 3.39
N ILE A 637 22.72 -23.01 3.78
CA ILE A 637 22.78 -21.69 3.13
C ILE A 637 24.16 -21.06 3.37
N ALA A 638 24.66 -21.09 4.61
CA ALA A 638 25.98 -20.58 4.99
C ALA A 638 27.10 -21.31 4.23
N LEU A 639 27.04 -22.63 4.11
CA LEU A 639 28.00 -23.41 3.31
C LEU A 639 28.01 -23.00 1.84
N ARG A 640 26.85 -22.67 1.25
CA ARG A 640 26.74 -22.29 -0.16
C ARG A 640 27.12 -20.85 -0.45
N LYS A 641 26.85 -19.93 0.49
CA LYS A 641 27.07 -18.49 0.32
C LYS A 641 28.39 -18.00 0.90
N GLY A 642 28.96 -18.70 1.88
CA GLY A 642 30.10 -18.21 2.63
C GLY A 642 29.83 -16.81 3.19
N ASN A 643 30.77 -15.88 3.02
CA ASN A 643 30.63 -14.50 3.53
C ASN A 643 29.45 -13.72 2.91
N GLU A 644 28.94 -14.12 1.73
CA GLU A 644 27.77 -13.45 1.12
C GLU A 644 26.49 -13.60 1.94
N ILE A 645 26.45 -14.51 2.92
CA ILE A 645 25.29 -14.65 3.81
C ILE A 645 25.03 -13.38 4.62
N PHE A 646 26.06 -12.63 5.01
CA PHE A 646 25.90 -11.38 5.74
C PHE A 646 25.23 -10.30 4.88
N ALA A 647 25.53 -10.25 3.59
CA ALA A 647 24.83 -9.37 2.66
C ALA A 647 23.34 -9.73 2.53
N ILE A 648 22.97 -11.01 2.70
CA ILE A 648 21.56 -11.45 2.76
C ILE A 648 20.92 -10.95 4.06
N LEU A 649 21.59 -11.05 5.20
CA LEU A 649 21.09 -10.54 6.48
C LEU A 649 20.91 -9.01 6.44
N ASP A 650 21.87 -8.29 5.87
CA ASP A 650 21.82 -6.84 5.65
C ASP A 650 20.64 -6.45 4.75
N LEU A 651 20.45 -7.17 3.63
CA LEU A 651 19.33 -6.94 2.71
C LEU A 651 17.96 -7.13 3.39
N LEU A 652 17.89 -8.05 4.35
CA LEU A 652 16.70 -8.32 5.15
C LEU A 652 16.54 -7.36 6.35
N ASN A 653 17.50 -6.46 6.57
CA ASN A 653 17.58 -5.58 7.74
C ASN A 653 17.52 -6.35 9.07
N ILE A 654 18.11 -7.55 9.11
CA ILE A 654 18.19 -8.34 10.36
C ILE A 654 19.27 -7.69 11.23
N PRO A 655 18.95 -7.29 12.47
CA PRO A 655 19.91 -6.58 13.30
C PRO A 655 21.04 -7.52 13.76
N ASN A 656 22.25 -6.98 13.96
CA ASN A 656 23.43 -7.77 14.31
C ASN A 656 23.32 -8.51 15.66
N ASN A 657 22.37 -8.13 16.51
CA ASN A 657 22.06 -8.78 17.79
C ASN A 657 20.95 -9.84 17.68
N ALA A 658 20.45 -10.14 16.48
CA ALA A 658 19.48 -11.19 16.28
C ALA A 658 20.13 -12.57 16.45
N GLU A 659 19.40 -13.51 17.03
CA GLU A 659 19.86 -14.88 17.24
C GLU A 659 20.35 -15.58 15.97
N ILE A 660 19.71 -15.30 14.83
CA ILE A 660 20.12 -15.84 13.53
C ILE A 660 21.50 -15.32 13.11
N HIS A 661 21.84 -14.08 13.46
CA HIS A 661 23.14 -13.47 13.14
C HIS A 661 24.26 -14.14 13.96
N ASP A 662 24.04 -14.34 15.26
CA ASP A 662 24.98 -15.03 16.14
C ASP A 662 25.19 -16.49 15.71
N PHE A 663 24.12 -17.18 15.32
CA PHE A 663 24.20 -18.54 14.83
C PHE A 663 24.98 -18.62 13.50
N VAL A 664 24.76 -17.68 12.58
CA VAL A 664 25.53 -17.59 11.33
C VAL A 664 27.01 -17.33 11.61
N LEU A 665 27.36 -16.41 12.52
CA LEU A 665 28.74 -16.16 12.92
C LEU A 665 29.42 -17.45 13.43
N SER A 666 28.76 -18.17 14.33
CA SER A 666 29.26 -19.45 14.86
C SER A 666 29.55 -20.48 13.77
N ILE A 667 28.67 -20.58 12.77
CA ILE A 667 28.89 -21.48 11.61
C ILE A 667 30.07 -21.01 10.76
N MET A 668 30.21 -19.70 10.53
CA MET A 668 31.31 -19.13 9.75
C MET A 668 32.67 -19.36 10.43
N ASP A 669 32.74 -19.17 11.75
CA ASP A 669 33.94 -19.44 12.54
C ASP A 669 34.32 -20.93 12.50
N TRP A 670 33.34 -21.82 12.69
CA TRP A 670 33.53 -23.26 12.56
C TRP A 670 34.06 -23.65 11.16
N MET A 671 33.55 -23.05 10.09
CA MET A 671 34.04 -23.30 8.73
C MET A 671 35.49 -22.84 8.54
N ILE A 672 35.88 -21.72 9.14
CA ILE A 672 37.26 -21.21 9.10
C ILE A 672 38.19 -22.16 9.84
N GLU A 673 37.81 -22.61 11.05
CA GLU A 673 38.61 -23.56 11.83
C GLU A 673 38.77 -24.90 11.11
N THR A 674 37.70 -25.41 10.49
CA THR A 674 37.72 -26.68 9.76
C THR A 674 38.63 -26.60 8.54
N LYS A 675 38.59 -25.49 7.78
CA LYS A 675 39.52 -25.27 6.66
C LYS A 675 40.98 -25.21 7.10
N LYS A 676 41.27 -24.58 8.25
CA LYS A 676 42.63 -24.54 8.82
C LYS A 676 43.12 -25.94 9.18
N LYS A 677 42.27 -26.79 9.77
CA LYS A 677 42.64 -28.18 10.10
C LYS A 677 42.97 -29.00 8.86
N ILE A 678 42.14 -28.92 7.81
CA ILE A 678 42.37 -29.63 6.55
C ILE A 678 43.69 -29.17 5.89
N LEU A 679 43.95 -27.86 5.87
CA LEU A 679 45.21 -27.32 5.31
C LEU A 679 46.43 -27.81 6.09
N ASN A 680 46.34 -27.87 7.42
CA ASN A 680 47.43 -28.40 8.25
C ASN A 680 47.66 -29.91 8.02
N GLU A 681 46.60 -30.70 7.87
CA GLU A 681 46.67 -32.14 7.55
C GLU A 681 47.23 -32.41 6.13
N GLU A 682 46.91 -31.53 5.17
CA GLU A 682 47.47 -31.57 3.80
C GLU A 682 48.95 -31.14 3.77
N GLU A 683 49.37 -30.20 4.61
CA GLU A 683 50.78 -29.81 4.76
C GLU A 683 51.61 -30.91 5.45
N GLU A 684 51.07 -31.53 6.51
CA GLU A 684 51.70 -32.66 7.21
C GLU A 684 51.89 -33.86 6.27
N SER A 685 50.88 -34.21 5.46
CA SER A 685 50.97 -35.31 4.48
C SER A 685 51.88 -35.01 3.28
N ARG A 686 52.07 -33.73 2.91
CA ARG A 686 53.09 -33.33 1.91
C ARG A 686 54.51 -33.42 2.46
N ILE A 687 54.73 -33.04 3.72
CA ILE A 687 56.04 -33.13 4.38
C ILE A 687 56.44 -34.60 4.55
N GLU A 688 55.50 -35.50 4.85
CA GLU A 688 55.76 -36.94 4.91
C GLU A 688 56.04 -37.55 3.51
N GLY A 689 55.37 -37.08 2.45
CA GLY A 689 55.61 -37.54 1.07
C GLY A 689 56.87 -37.02 0.39
N GLU A 690 57.51 -35.96 0.92
CA GLU A 690 58.83 -35.46 0.47
C GLU A 690 60.01 -36.09 1.25
N GLN A 691 59.73 -36.88 2.29
CA GLN A 691 60.73 -37.61 3.09
C GLN A 691 60.92 -39.09 2.70
N ASP A 692 60.06 -39.61 1.81
CA ASP A 692 60.22 -40.90 1.09
C ASP A 692 60.80 -40.68 -0.32
#